data_AF-A0A336LIZ0-F1
#
_entry.id   AF-A0A336LIZ0-F1
#
_cell.length_a   1.000
_cell.length_b   1.000
_cell.length_c   1.000
_cell.angle_alpha   90.00
_cell.angle_beta   90.00
_cell.angle_gamma   90.00
#
_symmetry.space_group_name_H-M   'P 1'
#
loop_
_entity.id
_entity.type
_entity.pdbx_description
1 polymer ?
#
loop_
_entity_poly.entity_id
_entity_poly.type
_entity_poly.pdbx_seq_one_letter_code
_entity_poly.pdbx_strand_id
1 'polypeptide(L)'
;MFKSKSKSLLSVHSYSESEALLSSSNNGISINNSSNKNTSNVSFRRRAKIKQQEKYGRIRLVLLVLGILFIIFLSFVTNSRQYDPQISVIIPNDDSNLPGPTENPNVDTKKNNTNCLNATVHHYDCDFIISNKVVNKTNVHFENNNFAINNQLHSIKRLKNVTVSINSTSYSSSDNKTNNHTLSPINLNATTVPHGYLIYGPECKIPDIDPLAKDVMKLFHKEEYRLCSKKTPLTYIHQTWSNDTVTLHLNFSAVNEYVTGKKDYLECCYQEIVRAGEYTHADDKINLTSCRSFDLVVTLPPEAEFILVKCKRISHKKPELVYTNAHALVRRKPEVVSRFEENAKKPDDTKTRPLSVLLIGIDSISRLNLIRAMPNTAQYLYDTGWMELKGYNKIDDNTFPNLMAILTGYNNSMAYSECNPKKVGKLDSCPIIWKTFREQGYATGYAEDEVSINTFNYNKYGFLSPPVDHYLRPFAIAAEKYLHKTKLSGLNMCLGYQNYADYIYQYALDFATQYKGNPYFGLFWANTFSHNDISSTSCMDAHIKEYIVQLGQRGILNETLVVFFSDHGMRFGNVRQLLTGWFEERLPFIFFSMPDWFKHAYPELVQNFKINRNRLTTPYDFHVTLKHILSLAGLNISLSAPSCPLCQSLFEEIPYNRSCNDANITQHWCTCIPYEKSDKSSPEVKEAVKFAIQAINNELQSYKIVNTSILNNVTTVTTLPNKCSKLKLKKISSAKIAQISSDNVTYYLVVFEVYPGGGEFEATVKYNEKTNHQLTGSISRLNAYGTQGDCVNDDKLKKYCYCSKN
;
A
#
# COMPACT_ATOMS: atom_id res chain seq x y z
N MET A 1 -42.36 0.07 -26.18
CA MET A 1 -42.03 -1.38 -26.30
C MET A 1 -40.54 -1.52 -26.08
N PHE A 2 -39.97 -2.56 -25.46
CA PHE A 2 -40.55 -3.78 -24.87
C PHE A 2 -40.48 -3.77 -23.32
N LYS A 3 -41.15 -4.72 -22.67
CA LYS A 3 -40.93 -5.11 -21.27
C LYS A 3 -40.52 -6.59 -21.24
N SER A 4 -39.59 -6.96 -20.37
CA SER A 4 -39.50 -8.32 -19.82
C SER A 4 -39.29 -8.23 -18.30
N LYS A 5 -39.79 -9.23 -17.57
CA LYS A 5 -39.70 -9.33 -16.10
C LYS A 5 -38.77 -10.50 -15.77
N SER A 6 -38.11 -10.43 -14.62
CA SER A 6 -37.86 -11.63 -13.81
C SER A 6 -38.20 -11.33 -12.34
N LYS A 7 -38.53 -12.39 -11.58
CA LYS A 7 -38.83 -12.36 -10.14
C LYS A 7 -38.20 -13.59 -9.50
N SER A 8 -37.41 -13.39 -8.45
CA SER A 8 -37.22 -14.32 -7.34
C SER A 8 -36.94 -13.43 -6.11
N LEU A 9 -37.80 -13.36 -5.08
CA LEU A 9 -38.14 -14.39 -4.10
C LEU A 9 -36.92 -14.89 -3.33
N LEU A 10 -36.78 -14.38 -2.10
CA LEU A 10 -35.95 -14.95 -1.04
C LEU A 10 -36.66 -16.15 -0.41
N SER A 11 -35.88 -17.10 0.08
CA SER A 11 -36.23 -17.89 1.26
C SER A 11 -35.02 -17.97 2.18
N VAL A 12 -35.27 -18.09 3.47
CA VAL A 12 -34.25 -18.24 4.53
C VAL A 12 -34.64 -19.45 5.34
N HIS A 13 -33.72 -20.39 5.55
CA HIS A 13 -33.78 -21.27 6.72
C HIS A 13 -32.37 -21.69 7.16
N SER A 14 -32.13 -21.52 8.46
CA SER A 14 -31.15 -22.25 9.25
C SER A 14 -31.61 -23.70 9.48
N TYR A 15 -30.68 -24.62 9.74
CA TYR A 15 -30.72 -25.46 10.95
C TYR A 15 -29.34 -26.09 11.20
N SER A 16 -29.12 -26.56 12.44
CA SER A 16 -27.89 -27.16 12.95
C SER A 16 -28.15 -28.58 13.45
N GLU A 17 -27.10 -29.42 13.44
CA GLU A 17 -26.98 -30.67 14.22
C GLU A 17 -27.97 -31.82 13.86
N SER A 18 -27.66 -33.11 14.04
CA SER A 18 -26.46 -33.81 14.56
C SER A 18 -26.30 -35.21 13.92
N GLU A 19 -25.12 -35.83 14.14
CA GLU A 19 -24.79 -37.26 14.40
C GLU A 19 -25.78 -38.42 14.07
N ALA A 20 -25.36 -39.66 13.75
CA ALA A 20 -24.06 -40.27 13.37
C ALA A 20 -24.26 -41.77 13.01
N LEU A 21 -23.18 -42.49 12.63
CA LEU A 21 -23.04 -43.97 12.48
C LEU A 21 -23.80 -44.60 11.28
N LEU A 22 -23.15 -45.32 10.34
CA LEU A 22 -22.51 -46.66 10.39
C LEU A 22 -23.52 -47.82 10.57
N SER A 23 -23.52 -48.91 9.77
CA SER A 23 -22.59 -49.30 8.69
C SER A 23 -23.08 -50.43 7.75
N SER A 24 -22.38 -50.57 6.61
CA SER A 24 -21.90 -51.83 5.99
C SER A 24 -22.78 -52.78 5.12
N SER A 25 -22.14 -53.23 4.03
CA SER A 25 -22.10 -54.60 3.47
C SER A 25 -23.13 -55.09 2.43
N ASN A 26 -22.73 -56.18 1.73
CA ASN A 26 -23.34 -56.96 0.63
C ASN A 26 -22.94 -56.54 -0.80
N ASN A 27 -22.68 -57.43 -1.77
CA ASN A 27 -22.56 -58.92 -1.86
C ASN A 27 -21.58 -59.26 -3.03
N GLY A 28 -21.14 -60.48 -3.35
CA GLY A 28 -21.30 -61.81 -2.74
C GLY A 28 -20.91 -62.95 -3.72
N ILE A 29 -20.55 -64.12 -3.15
CA ILE A 29 -21.03 -65.49 -3.51
C ILE A 29 -20.56 -66.19 -4.82
N SER A 30 -20.35 -67.53 -4.70
CA SER A 30 -20.41 -68.61 -5.73
C SER A 30 -19.09 -69.40 -5.95
N ILE A 31 -19.02 -70.76 -5.98
CA ILE A 31 -19.73 -71.84 -5.26
C ILE A 31 -18.91 -73.16 -5.39
N ASN A 32 -19.18 -74.12 -4.49
CA ASN A 32 -18.83 -75.57 -4.39
C ASN A 32 -18.32 -76.28 -5.69
N ASN A 33 -17.48 -77.34 -5.62
CA ASN A 33 -17.81 -78.62 -4.97
C ASN A 33 -16.62 -79.54 -4.63
N SER A 34 -16.86 -80.69 -4.00
CA SER A 34 -15.83 -81.59 -3.45
C SER A 34 -15.98 -83.09 -3.83
N SER A 35 -14.86 -83.83 -3.85
CA SER A 35 -14.84 -85.30 -3.72
C SER A 35 -13.46 -85.83 -3.27
N ASN A 36 -13.45 -87.05 -2.72
CA ASN A 36 -12.29 -87.81 -2.23
C ASN A 36 -11.91 -88.91 -3.27
N LYS A 37 -10.77 -89.64 -3.25
CA LYS A 37 -9.79 -89.97 -2.18
C LYS A 37 -8.46 -90.54 -2.76
N ASN A 38 -7.43 -90.60 -1.91
CA ASN A 38 -6.33 -91.60 -1.86
C ASN A 38 -5.04 -91.53 -2.74
N THR A 39 -3.99 -92.14 -2.15
CA THR A 39 -2.64 -92.52 -2.67
C THR A 39 -1.69 -91.45 -3.21
N SER A 40 -0.85 -90.88 -2.32
CA SER A 40 0.63 -90.97 -2.43
C SER A 40 1.34 -90.22 -1.27
N ASN A 41 1.75 -90.96 -0.23
CA ASN A 41 2.64 -90.43 0.80
C ASN A 41 4.08 -90.38 0.28
N VAL A 42 4.74 -89.21 0.34
CA VAL A 42 6.20 -89.00 0.55
C VAL A 42 6.59 -87.51 0.44
N SER A 43 5.92 -86.71 -0.41
CA SER A 43 6.36 -85.35 -0.76
C SER A 43 6.14 -84.26 0.31
N PHE A 44 5.26 -84.50 1.29
CA PHE A 44 4.71 -83.42 2.13
C PHE A 44 5.70 -82.79 3.14
N ARG A 45 6.66 -83.56 3.69
CA ARG A 45 7.54 -83.08 4.76
C ARG A 45 8.58 -82.02 4.34
N ARG A 46 8.95 -81.92 3.06
CA ARG A 46 9.82 -80.82 2.56
C ARG A 46 9.04 -79.53 2.27
N ARG A 47 7.83 -79.61 1.69
CA ARG A 47 6.99 -78.41 1.42
C ARG A 47 6.50 -77.70 2.69
N ALA A 48 6.32 -78.42 3.81
CA ALA A 48 5.91 -77.83 5.07
C ALA A 48 6.93 -76.82 5.64
N LYS A 49 8.21 -77.18 5.71
CA LYS A 49 9.26 -76.26 6.22
C LYS A 49 9.43 -75.01 5.35
N ILE A 50 9.40 -75.17 4.02
CA ILE A 50 9.52 -74.04 3.08
C ILE A 50 8.35 -73.06 3.26
N LYS A 51 7.10 -73.54 3.28
CA LYS A 51 5.93 -72.66 3.53
C LYS A 51 5.98 -71.96 4.89
N GLN A 52 6.60 -72.58 5.90
CA GLN A 52 6.76 -71.95 7.21
C GLN A 52 7.82 -70.84 7.19
N GLN A 53 8.95 -71.02 6.49
CA GLN A 53 9.93 -69.97 6.26
C GLN A 53 9.38 -68.83 5.40
N GLU A 54 8.63 -69.13 4.32
CA GLU A 54 7.95 -68.10 3.52
C GLU A 54 6.94 -67.30 4.36
N LYS A 55 6.19 -67.96 5.26
CA LYS A 55 5.23 -67.28 6.15
C LYS A 55 5.95 -66.35 7.13
N TYR A 56 7.06 -66.78 7.73
CA TYR A 56 7.88 -65.90 8.58
C TYR A 56 8.54 -64.76 7.80
N GLY A 57 8.99 -65.00 6.56
CA GLY A 57 9.52 -63.97 5.67
C GLY A 57 8.47 -62.91 5.32
N ARG A 58 7.25 -63.33 4.95
CA ARG A 58 6.12 -62.43 4.69
C ARG A 58 5.68 -61.68 5.95
N ILE A 59 5.65 -62.32 7.12
CA ILE A 59 5.36 -61.63 8.39
C ILE A 59 6.42 -60.56 8.69
N ARG A 60 7.72 -60.86 8.51
CA ARG A 60 8.78 -59.85 8.65
C ARG A 60 8.62 -58.70 7.66
N LEU A 61 8.32 -59.00 6.39
CA LEU A 61 8.11 -57.96 5.37
C LEU A 61 6.88 -57.07 5.70
N VAL A 62 5.77 -57.67 6.13
CA VAL A 62 4.57 -56.93 6.55
C VAL A 62 4.84 -56.09 7.80
N LEU A 63 5.56 -56.60 8.80
CA LEU A 63 5.96 -55.83 9.98
C LEU A 63 6.93 -54.69 9.63
N LEU A 64 7.81 -54.88 8.64
CA LEU A 64 8.74 -53.85 8.18
C LEU A 64 8.01 -52.77 7.37
N VAL A 65 7.05 -53.15 6.51
CA VAL A 65 6.16 -52.20 5.81
C VAL A 65 5.25 -51.46 6.78
N LEU A 66 4.66 -52.13 7.78
CA LEU A 66 3.90 -51.48 8.86
C LEU A 66 4.78 -50.58 9.71
N GLY A 67 6.04 -50.95 9.97
CA GLY A 67 7.03 -50.11 10.64
C GLY A 67 7.37 -48.86 9.83
N ILE A 68 7.57 -48.98 8.52
CA ILE A 68 7.77 -47.84 7.61
C ILE A 68 6.51 -46.97 7.56
N LEU A 69 5.32 -47.55 7.44
CA LEU A 69 4.05 -46.80 7.46
C LEU A 69 3.80 -46.13 8.82
N PHE A 70 4.24 -46.73 9.94
CA PHE A 70 4.16 -46.15 11.27
C PHE A 70 5.21 -45.06 11.50
N ILE A 71 6.40 -45.16 10.90
CA ILE A 71 7.41 -44.09 10.88
C ILE A 71 6.97 -42.94 9.97
N ILE A 72 6.34 -43.23 8.83
CA ILE A 72 5.72 -42.24 7.95
C ILE A 72 4.55 -41.56 8.68
N PHE A 73 3.66 -42.33 9.32
CA PHE A 73 2.57 -41.80 10.13
C PHE A 73 3.09 -40.97 11.31
N LEU A 74 4.10 -41.43 12.03
CA LEU A 74 4.78 -40.63 13.06
C LEU A 74 5.39 -39.36 12.46
N SER A 75 6.02 -39.41 11.30
CA SER A 75 6.53 -38.19 10.63
C SER A 75 5.41 -37.24 10.22
N PHE A 76 4.26 -37.76 9.79
CA PHE A 76 3.05 -36.97 9.53
C PHE A 76 2.41 -36.45 10.81
N VAL A 77 2.53 -37.13 11.96
CA VAL A 77 1.99 -36.71 13.26
C VAL A 77 2.93 -35.74 13.99
N THR A 78 4.25 -35.85 13.81
CA THR A 78 5.22 -34.87 14.33
C THR A 78 5.32 -33.64 13.43
N ASN A 79 5.15 -33.79 12.11
CA ASN A 79 4.95 -32.65 11.20
C ASN A 79 3.50 -32.14 11.20
N SER A 80 2.54 -32.91 11.74
CA SER A 80 1.27 -32.40 12.29
C SER A 80 1.35 -32.13 13.79
N ARG A 81 2.52 -31.69 14.27
CA ARG A 81 2.49 -30.42 15.01
C ARG A 81 1.64 -29.48 14.18
N GLN A 82 0.45 -29.17 14.71
CA GLN A 82 -0.39 -28.09 14.25
C GLN A 82 0.52 -26.90 13.96
N TYR A 83 0.63 -26.52 12.68
CA TYR A 83 1.55 -25.48 12.23
C TYR A 83 0.94 -24.13 12.59
N ASP A 84 0.83 -23.88 13.91
CA ASP A 84 0.61 -22.57 14.51
C ASP A 84 1.85 -21.75 14.14
N PRO A 85 1.75 -20.89 13.11
CA PRO A 85 2.88 -20.11 12.67
C PRO A 85 2.95 -18.94 13.63
N GLN A 86 3.59 -19.16 14.79
CA GLN A 86 3.70 -18.14 15.85
C GLN A 86 4.04 -16.82 15.18
N ILE A 87 3.16 -15.84 15.35
CA ILE A 87 3.22 -14.56 14.64
C ILE A 87 4.26 -13.69 15.35
N SER A 88 5.51 -14.15 15.30
CA SER A 88 6.65 -13.63 16.03
C SER A 88 7.49 -12.78 15.09
N VAL A 89 7.05 -11.53 14.90
CA VAL A 89 7.86 -10.52 14.22
C VAL A 89 8.75 -9.85 15.28
N ILE A 90 10.04 -10.12 15.22
CA ILE A 90 11.07 -9.46 16.03
C ILE A 90 11.30 -8.09 15.41
N ILE A 91 10.61 -7.10 15.97
CA ILE A 91 10.85 -5.68 15.69
C ILE A 91 12.16 -5.30 16.39
N PRO A 92 13.17 -4.76 15.68
CA PRO A 92 14.38 -4.24 16.32
C PRO A 92 14.04 -3.17 17.35
N ASN A 93 14.71 -3.22 18.51
CA ASN A 93 14.75 -2.08 19.42
C ASN A 93 15.41 -0.92 18.64
N ASP A 94 14.68 0.18 18.43
CA ASP A 94 15.18 1.30 17.62
C ASP A 94 16.47 1.84 18.23
N ASP A 95 17.57 1.76 17.47
CA ASP A 95 18.90 2.35 17.69
C ASP A 95 19.07 3.03 19.07
N SER A 96 19.42 2.24 20.10
CA SER A 96 19.54 2.69 21.51
C SER A 96 20.63 3.75 21.77
N ASN A 97 21.25 4.26 20.70
CA ASN A 97 22.37 5.18 20.67
C ASN A 97 22.07 6.44 19.83
N LEU A 98 20.82 6.65 19.37
CA LEU A 98 20.46 7.92 18.72
C LEU A 98 20.57 9.06 19.75
N PRO A 99 21.33 10.14 19.45
CA PRO A 99 21.30 11.32 20.30
C PRO A 99 19.89 11.93 20.30
N GLY A 100 19.44 12.34 21.49
CA GLY A 100 18.21 13.12 21.62
C GLY A 100 18.33 14.49 20.92
N PRO A 101 17.20 15.19 20.72
CA PRO A 101 17.19 16.49 20.03
C PRO A 101 18.12 17.48 20.71
N THR A 102 19.04 18.07 19.94
CA THR A 102 19.88 19.17 20.42
C THR A 102 19.07 20.46 20.41
N GLU A 103 18.57 20.89 21.57
CA GLU A 103 18.01 22.24 21.70
C GLU A 103 19.07 23.27 21.29
N ASN A 104 18.69 24.16 20.37
CA ASN A 104 19.61 25.10 19.72
C ASN A 104 19.92 26.29 20.66
N PRO A 105 21.12 26.37 21.27
CA PRO A 105 21.31 27.12 22.51
C PRO A 105 21.71 28.58 22.26
N ASN A 106 20.79 29.38 21.69
CA ASN A 106 21.00 30.81 21.46
C ASN A 106 20.72 31.67 22.72
N VAL A 107 21.55 31.52 23.76
CA VAL A 107 21.72 32.54 24.82
C VAL A 107 23.22 32.75 25.07
N ASP A 108 23.77 33.83 24.52
CA ASP A 108 25.17 34.23 24.68
C ASP A 108 25.50 34.51 26.16
N THR A 109 26.33 33.64 26.74
CA THR A 109 26.92 33.85 28.08
C THR A 109 28.41 33.53 28.09
N LYS A 110 29.21 34.56 27.79
CA LYS A 110 30.67 34.57 27.94
C LYS A 110 31.12 34.01 29.30
N LYS A 111 31.97 32.98 29.28
CA LYS A 111 32.99 32.75 30.31
C LYS A 111 34.18 31.96 29.76
N ASN A 112 35.37 32.45 30.03
CA ASN A 112 36.61 31.74 29.73
C ASN A 112 36.74 30.54 30.68
N ASN A 113 37.33 29.44 30.19
CA ASN A 113 38.59 28.99 30.78
C ASN A 113 39.38 28.08 29.85
N THR A 114 40.70 28.22 29.93
CA THR A 114 41.70 27.38 29.27
C THR A 114 41.83 26.03 29.95
N ASN A 115 41.99 24.94 29.19
CA ASN A 115 43.23 24.16 29.16
C ASN A 115 43.10 22.91 28.26
N CYS A 116 44.07 22.72 27.36
CA CYS A 116 44.36 21.41 26.77
C CYS A 116 45.40 20.70 27.65
N LEU A 117 45.27 19.40 27.88
CA LEU A 117 46.37 18.53 28.32
C LEU A 117 46.07 17.05 27.97
N ASN A 118 47.14 16.26 27.80
CA ASN A 118 47.08 14.91 27.23
C ASN A 118 46.84 13.81 28.28
N ALA A 119 46.26 12.69 27.86
CA ALA A 119 46.49 11.36 28.42
C ALA A 119 46.25 10.28 27.34
N THR A 120 46.81 9.07 27.51
CA THR A 120 47.03 8.12 26.39
C THR A 120 46.94 6.65 26.82
N VAL A 121 46.74 5.74 25.84
CA VAL A 121 47.07 4.29 25.82
C VAL A 121 46.18 3.30 26.60
N HIS A 122 45.61 2.33 25.87
CA HIS A 122 45.78 0.85 25.94
C HIS A 122 44.84 0.24 24.84
N HIS A 123 45.21 -0.58 23.83
CA HIS A 123 46.06 -1.80 23.67
C HIS A 123 45.54 -3.00 24.49
N TYR A 124 45.30 -4.22 23.95
CA TYR A 124 45.58 -4.90 22.65
C TYR A 124 44.31 -5.66 22.12
N ASP A 125 44.21 -6.50 21.06
CA ASP A 125 45.11 -7.15 20.05
C ASP A 125 44.30 -7.49 18.76
N CYS A 126 44.87 -7.57 17.54
CA CYS A 126 45.30 -8.77 16.74
C CYS A 126 44.28 -9.93 16.51
N ASP A 127 44.10 -10.52 15.31
CA ASP A 127 44.59 -10.19 13.92
C ASP A 127 43.63 -10.83 12.86
N PHE A 128 43.89 -11.37 11.64
CA PHE A 128 45.09 -11.77 10.87
C PHE A 128 44.82 -11.87 9.33
N ILE A 129 45.83 -11.55 8.49
CA ILE A 129 46.11 -11.98 7.09
C ILE A 129 44.96 -12.02 6.04
N ILE A 130 44.89 -11.18 4.99
CA ILE A 130 45.81 -10.89 3.84
C ILE A 130 45.72 -11.88 2.66
N SER A 131 45.32 -11.36 1.48
CA SER A 131 46.04 -11.54 0.21
C SER A 131 45.45 -10.66 -0.91
N ASN A 132 46.22 -9.71 -1.45
CA ASN A 132 45.92 -9.05 -2.72
C ASN A 132 47.24 -8.73 -3.43
N LYS A 133 47.38 -9.10 -4.71
CA LYS A 133 48.71 -9.21 -5.36
C LYS A 133 48.87 -8.23 -6.53
N VAL A 134 49.68 -7.21 -6.33
CA VAL A 134 50.03 -6.20 -7.35
C VAL A 134 51.03 -6.77 -8.37
N VAL A 135 50.88 -6.37 -9.64
CA VAL A 135 51.91 -6.49 -10.68
C VAL A 135 52.03 -5.15 -11.40
N ASN A 136 53.24 -4.58 -11.41
CA ASN A 136 53.59 -3.35 -12.13
C ASN A 136 54.37 -3.67 -13.42
N LYS A 137 54.15 -2.86 -14.47
CA LYS A 137 55.07 -2.45 -15.57
C LYS A 137 54.28 -1.92 -16.78
N THR A 138 54.71 -0.97 -17.63
CA THR A 138 55.62 0.20 -17.61
C THR A 138 55.58 0.83 -19.02
N ASN A 139 56.02 2.08 -19.17
CA ASN A 139 56.28 2.81 -20.43
C ASN A 139 55.01 3.28 -21.17
N VAL A 140 54.76 4.57 -21.46
CA VAL A 140 55.56 5.72 -21.99
C VAL A 140 55.38 5.89 -23.49
N HIS A 141 54.65 6.95 -23.87
CA HIS A 141 55.19 8.00 -24.72
C HIS A 141 54.48 9.34 -24.48
N PHE A 142 55.22 10.44 -24.57
CA PHE A 142 54.69 11.80 -24.68
C PHE A 142 54.68 12.21 -26.15
N GLU A 143 53.76 13.10 -26.52
CA GLU A 143 54.01 14.09 -27.57
C GLU A 143 53.34 15.41 -27.17
N ASN A 144 54.01 16.54 -27.43
CA ASN A 144 53.58 17.87 -26.99
C ASN A 144 52.88 18.61 -28.14
N ASN A 145 51.98 19.54 -27.79
CA ASN A 145 51.85 20.77 -28.57
C ASN A 145 51.62 21.96 -27.65
N ASN A 146 52.51 22.95 -27.74
CA ASN A 146 52.40 24.22 -27.02
C ASN A 146 51.54 25.19 -27.82
N PHE A 147 50.72 25.99 -27.15
CA PHE A 147 50.64 27.41 -27.50
C PHE A 147 50.50 28.26 -26.23
N ALA A 148 51.02 29.49 -26.28
CA ALA A 148 51.45 30.20 -25.08
C ALA A 148 50.48 31.28 -24.59
N ILE A 149 50.36 31.34 -23.26
CA ILE A 149 50.39 32.55 -22.42
C ILE A 149 49.51 33.74 -22.86
N ASN A 150 48.54 34.11 -22.03
CA ASN A 150 48.52 35.50 -21.59
C ASN A 150 48.16 35.72 -20.11
N ASN A 151 48.93 36.64 -19.53
CA ASN A 151 48.81 37.26 -18.21
C ASN A 151 47.53 38.13 -18.11
N GLN A 152 47.01 38.58 -16.96
CA GLN A 152 47.16 38.28 -15.52
C GLN A 152 45.99 38.98 -14.79
N LEU A 153 45.86 38.79 -13.46
CA LEU A 153 45.16 39.69 -12.51
C LEU A 153 43.72 40.16 -12.83
N HIS A 154 42.79 39.89 -11.91
CA HIS A 154 42.32 40.99 -11.07
C HIS A 154 41.73 40.53 -9.73
N SER A 155 42.22 41.13 -8.64
CA SER A 155 41.72 40.88 -7.29
C SER A 155 40.72 41.94 -6.84
N ILE A 156 39.56 41.47 -6.34
CA ILE A 156 38.78 42.01 -5.21
C ILE A 156 38.83 43.54 -4.97
N LYS A 157 37.68 44.23 -5.13
CA LYS A 157 37.29 45.31 -4.20
C LYS A 157 35.79 45.69 -4.21
N ARG A 158 35.16 45.48 -3.05
CA ARG A 158 34.09 46.28 -2.40
C ARG A 158 32.68 46.40 -3.02
N LEU A 159 31.73 45.88 -2.24
CA LEU A 159 30.56 46.58 -1.66
C LEU A 159 29.60 47.37 -2.57
N LYS A 160 28.32 46.98 -2.53
CA LYS A 160 27.22 47.92 -2.25
C LYS A 160 26.27 47.31 -1.21
N ASN A 161 25.80 48.14 -0.27
CA ASN A 161 24.85 47.76 0.76
C ASN A 161 23.41 47.79 0.21
N VAL A 162 22.53 46.95 0.75
CA VAL A 162 21.08 47.17 0.72
C VAL A 162 20.57 47.10 2.16
N THR A 163 20.22 48.25 2.73
CA THR A 163 19.57 48.36 4.02
C THR A 163 18.07 48.15 3.88
N VAL A 164 17.49 47.23 4.67
CA VAL A 164 16.05 47.13 4.86
C VAL A 164 15.72 47.61 6.28
N SER A 165 14.93 48.68 6.36
CA SER A 165 14.53 49.31 7.62
C SER A 165 13.27 48.62 8.20
N ILE A 166 13.36 48.14 9.45
CA ILE A 166 12.20 47.64 10.20
C ILE A 166 11.84 48.70 11.25
N ASN A 167 10.62 49.25 11.17
CA ASN A 167 10.12 50.19 12.16
C ASN A 167 9.60 49.46 13.41
N SER A 168 10.34 49.51 14.50
CA SER A 168 9.89 49.03 15.82
C SER A 168 9.23 50.17 16.61
N THR A 169 7.90 50.25 16.59
CA THR A 169 7.15 51.15 17.50
C THR A 169 7.15 50.60 18.93
N SER A 170 7.80 51.31 19.85
CA SER A 170 7.84 50.97 21.27
C SER A 170 6.48 51.20 21.96
N TYR A 171 6.02 50.22 22.72
CA TYR A 171 5.07 50.43 23.82
C TYR A 171 5.66 49.87 25.11
N SER A 172 5.55 50.63 26.19
CA SER A 172 6.14 50.33 27.50
C SER A 172 5.28 49.37 28.31
N SER A 173 5.89 48.32 28.87
CA SER A 173 5.34 47.56 29.99
C SER A 173 6.02 47.97 31.29
N SER A 174 5.23 48.36 32.29
CA SER A 174 5.67 48.55 33.67
C SER A 174 5.13 47.43 34.57
N ASP A 175 5.64 47.40 35.80
CA ASP A 175 5.05 46.72 36.97
C ASP A 175 5.11 45.19 37.02
N ASN A 176 6.20 44.72 37.62
CA ASN A 176 6.33 43.38 38.19
C ASN A 176 5.15 43.03 39.12
N LYS A 177 4.64 41.79 38.99
CA LYS A 177 4.11 41.04 40.15
C LYS A 177 4.55 39.58 40.08
N THR A 178 5.57 39.27 40.85
CA THR A 178 6.06 37.91 41.09
C THR A 178 5.01 37.08 41.83
N ASN A 179 4.67 35.91 41.33
CA ASN A 179 4.01 34.85 42.10
C ASN A 179 4.73 33.53 41.82
N ASN A 180 5.25 32.89 42.87
CA ASN A 180 6.04 31.68 42.76
C ASN A 180 5.14 30.47 42.53
N HIS A 181 5.08 29.96 41.30
CA HIS A 181 4.72 28.57 41.05
C HIS A 181 6.00 27.74 41.00
N THR A 182 6.14 26.81 41.95
CA THR A 182 7.20 25.80 41.95
C THR A 182 7.00 24.85 40.79
N LEU A 183 7.73 25.06 39.69
CA LEU A 183 7.86 24.08 38.63
C LEU A 183 8.52 22.82 39.21
N SER A 184 7.84 21.67 39.07
CA SER A 184 8.47 20.37 39.30
C SER A 184 9.69 20.22 38.38
N PRO A 185 10.79 19.59 38.83
CA PRO A 185 11.98 19.42 37.98
C PRO A 185 11.63 18.65 36.70
N ILE A 186 11.80 19.29 35.54
CA ILE A 186 11.69 18.61 34.25
C ILE A 186 12.85 17.62 34.16
N ASN A 187 12.53 16.34 34.01
CA ASN A 187 13.52 15.28 34.04
C ASN A 187 14.30 15.24 32.71
N LEU A 188 15.50 15.82 32.72
CA LEU A 188 16.40 16.01 31.55
C LEU A 188 16.90 14.70 30.89
N ASN A 189 16.49 13.53 31.38
CA ASN A 189 16.88 12.21 30.86
C ASN A 189 15.82 11.52 29.97
N ALA A 190 14.84 12.26 29.44
CA ALA A 190 13.79 11.71 28.56
C ALA A 190 14.26 11.50 27.11
N THR A 191 15.41 10.84 26.91
CA THR A 191 16.03 10.61 25.59
C THR A 191 15.53 9.37 24.84
N THR A 192 14.74 8.50 25.49
CA THR A 192 14.18 7.28 24.89
C THR A 192 12.66 7.25 24.99
N VAL A 193 11.98 6.73 23.96
CA VAL A 193 10.53 6.48 24.01
C VAL A 193 10.22 5.48 25.14
N PRO A 194 9.34 5.80 26.12
CA PRO A 194 9.02 4.88 27.19
C PRO A 194 8.32 3.61 26.69
N HIS A 195 8.61 2.47 27.34
CA HIS A 195 8.00 1.18 27.03
C HIS A 195 6.47 1.26 27.00
N GLY A 196 5.86 0.76 25.93
CA GLY A 196 4.41 0.84 25.70
C GLY A 196 3.96 2.05 24.86
N TYR A 197 4.89 2.80 24.26
CA TYR A 197 4.60 3.89 23.32
C TYR A 197 5.40 3.74 22.02
N LEU A 198 4.78 4.12 20.90
CA LEU A 198 5.44 4.32 19.60
C LEU A 198 6.00 5.73 19.49
N ILE A 199 5.22 6.70 19.97
CA ILE A 199 5.53 8.13 20.02
C ILE A 199 5.24 8.62 21.43
N TYR A 200 6.18 9.36 22.02
CA TYR A 200 6.02 9.96 23.33
C TYR A 200 6.71 11.34 23.34
N GLY A 201 5.95 12.39 23.04
CA GLY A 201 6.34 13.79 23.22
C GLY A 201 5.37 14.52 24.15
N PRO A 202 5.58 15.83 24.40
CA PRO A 202 4.65 16.66 25.16
C PRO A 202 3.22 16.65 24.61
N GLU A 203 3.05 17.02 23.34
CA GLU A 203 1.75 17.20 22.67
C GLU A 203 1.21 15.96 21.97
N CYS A 204 2.02 14.88 21.86
CA CYS A 204 1.59 13.65 21.19
C CYS A 204 2.11 12.39 21.87
N LYS A 205 1.18 11.50 22.24
CA LYS A 205 1.48 10.18 22.81
C LYS A 205 0.66 9.13 22.08
N ILE A 206 1.34 8.24 21.36
CA ILE A 206 0.73 7.11 20.63
C ILE A 206 1.19 5.82 21.33
N PRO A 207 0.27 5.02 21.89
CA PRO A 207 0.63 3.77 22.56
C PRO A 207 1.15 2.74 21.56
N ASP A 208 2.08 1.89 22.01
CA ASP A 208 2.42 0.66 21.29
C ASP A 208 1.42 -0.43 21.69
N ILE A 209 0.75 -0.98 20.69
CA ILE A 209 -0.39 -1.87 20.85
C ILE A 209 -0.02 -3.23 20.29
N ASP A 210 -0.20 -4.27 21.10
CA ASP A 210 -0.01 -5.66 20.72
C ASP A 210 -0.74 -5.99 19.40
N PRO A 211 -0.01 -6.34 18.31
CA PRO A 211 -0.60 -6.76 17.05
C PRO A 211 -1.53 -7.98 17.18
N LEU A 212 -1.35 -8.78 18.23
CA LEU A 212 -2.08 -10.02 18.54
C LEU A 212 -3.11 -9.83 19.67
N ALA A 213 -3.51 -8.58 19.94
CA ALA A 213 -4.48 -8.28 20.99
C ALA A 213 -5.77 -9.12 20.91
N LYS A 214 -6.23 -9.59 22.08
CA LYS A 214 -7.35 -10.55 22.23
C LYS A 214 -8.73 -10.05 21.79
N ASP A 215 -8.84 -8.81 21.32
CA ASP A 215 -10.06 -8.26 20.71
C ASP A 215 -10.01 -8.36 19.17
N VAL A 216 -8.92 -7.91 18.53
CA VAL A 216 -8.73 -8.02 17.08
C VAL A 216 -8.51 -9.46 16.60
N MET A 217 -7.82 -10.29 17.38
CA MET A 217 -7.62 -11.72 17.06
C MET A 217 -8.90 -12.57 17.09
N LYS A 218 -10.05 -12.02 17.51
CA LYS A 218 -11.37 -12.66 17.35
C LYS A 218 -12.03 -12.38 16.00
N LEU A 219 -11.49 -11.43 15.25
CA LEU A 219 -12.00 -10.98 13.95
C LEU A 219 -11.02 -11.31 12.81
N PHE A 220 -9.76 -11.59 13.15
CA PHE A 220 -8.73 -12.03 12.22
C PHE A 220 -8.66 -13.57 12.16
N HIS A 221 -8.44 -14.09 10.95
CA HIS A 221 -8.03 -15.47 10.71
C HIS A 221 -6.95 -15.49 9.63
N LYS A 222 -6.21 -16.60 9.50
CA LYS A 222 -5.27 -16.76 8.39
C LYS A 222 -5.99 -17.31 7.16
N GLU A 223 -5.88 -16.60 6.05
CA GLU A 223 -6.42 -17.01 4.75
C GLU A 223 -5.38 -17.81 3.96
N GLU A 224 -5.83 -18.87 3.29
CA GLU A 224 -4.97 -19.74 2.51
C GLU A 224 -4.72 -19.18 1.11
N TYR A 225 -3.47 -19.24 0.64
CA TYR A 225 -3.14 -18.91 -0.74
C TYR A 225 -3.78 -19.89 -1.73
N ARG A 226 -4.41 -19.37 -2.79
CA ARG A 226 -5.13 -20.18 -3.80
C ARG A 226 -4.63 -19.86 -5.20
N LEU A 227 -4.04 -20.86 -5.86
CA LEU A 227 -3.61 -20.76 -7.25
C LEU A 227 -4.78 -20.40 -8.18
N CYS A 228 -4.60 -19.32 -8.95
CA CYS A 228 -5.60 -18.78 -9.87
C CYS A 228 -5.93 -19.70 -11.06
N SER A 229 -5.00 -20.58 -11.43
CA SER A 229 -5.18 -21.62 -12.43
C SER A 229 -4.47 -22.90 -11.99
N LYS A 230 -5.07 -24.07 -12.31
CA LYS A 230 -4.38 -25.38 -12.26
C LYS A 230 -3.64 -25.70 -13.56
N LYS A 231 -3.87 -24.94 -14.62
CA LYS A 231 -3.19 -25.05 -15.92
C LYS A 231 -2.04 -24.08 -16.03
N THR A 232 -0.96 -24.53 -16.67
CA THR A 232 0.17 -23.70 -17.05
C THR A 232 -0.26 -22.67 -18.11
N PRO A 233 0.21 -21.40 -18.05
CA PRO A 233 -0.06 -20.42 -19.11
C PRO A 233 0.53 -20.88 -20.45
N LEU A 234 -0.29 -20.85 -21.53
CA LEU A 234 0.19 -21.11 -22.90
C LEU A 234 1.16 -20.05 -23.42
N THR A 235 1.22 -18.85 -22.84
CA THR A 235 2.12 -17.80 -23.32
C THR A 235 2.81 -17.04 -22.21
N TYR A 236 4.01 -16.59 -22.52
CA TYR A 236 4.86 -15.75 -21.68
C TYR A 236 5.61 -14.74 -22.55
N ILE A 237 6.19 -13.73 -21.89
CA ILE A 237 7.00 -12.69 -22.52
C ILE A 237 8.48 -12.94 -22.20
N HIS A 238 9.35 -12.67 -23.17
CA HIS A 238 10.78 -12.48 -22.94
C HIS A 238 11.19 -11.09 -23.47
N GLN A 239 11.66 -10.23 -22.55
CA GLN A 239 12.09 -8.86 -22.83
C GLN A 239 13.61 -8.70 -22.61
N THR A 240 14.28 -8.17 -23.62
CA THR A 240 15.72 -7.87 -23.60
C THR A 240 15.93 -6.40 -23.27
N TRP A 241 16.11 -6.08 -21.99
CA TRP A 241 16.14 -4.70 -21.46
C TRP A 241 17.17 -3.75 -22.09
N SER A 242 18.26 -4.28 -22.65
CA SER A 242 19.35 -3.49 -23.22
C SER A 242 18.97 -2.79 -24.53
N ASN A 243 18.21 -3.49 -25.39
CA ASN A 243 17.79 -3.02 -26.72
C ASN A 243 16.26 -2.93 -26.89
N ASP A 244 15.50 -3.08 -25.80
CA ASP A 244 14.02 -3.07 -25.75
C ASP A 244 13.34 -4.00 -26.78
N THR A 245 13.98 -5.14 -27.07
CA THR A 245 13.37 -6.19 -27.89
C THR A 245 12.47 -7.06 -27.03
N VAL A 246 11.18 -7.08 -27.34
CA VAL A 246 10.17 -7.91 -26.66
C VAL A 246 9.68 -9.01 -27.59
N THR A 247 9.64 -10.23 -27.09
CA THR A 247 9.13 -11.41 -27.79
C THR A 247 8.02 -12.08 -27.01
N LEU A 248 6.93 -12.42 -27.70
CA LEU A 248 5.85 -13.27 -27.20
C LEU A 248 6.13 -14.72 -27.60
N HIS A 249 6.07 -15.63 -26.63
CA HIS A 249 6.38 -17.05 -26.82
C HIS A 249 5.16 -17.93 -26.52
N LEU A 250 4.99 -18.99 -27.30
CA LEU A 250 4.10 -20.11 -27.01
C LEU A 250 4.84 -21.14 -26.16
N ASN A 251 4.28 -21.44 -24.98
CA ASN A 251 4.78 -22.43 -24.06
C ASN A 251 4.44 -23.84 -24.55
N PHE A 252 5.34 -24.44 -25.35
CA PHE A 252 5.09 -25.70 -26.04
C PHE A 252 4.77 -26.88 -25.08
N SER A 253 5.37 -26.93 -23.88
CA SER A 253 5.09 -28.00 -22.91
C SER A 253 3.66 -27.92 -22.36
N ALA A 254 3.08 -26.72 -22.27
CA ALA A 254 1.72 -26.50 -21.81
C ALA A 254 0.64 -26.83 -22.87
N VAL A 255 0.99 -26.95 -24.16
CA VAL A 255 0.04 -27.16 -25.28
C VAL A 255 -0.90 -28.35 -25.05
N ASN A 256 -0.37 -29.45 -24.50
CA ASN A 256 -1.13 -30.68 -24.22
C ASN A 256 -2.21 -30.50 -23.13
N GLU A 257 -2.17 -29.44 -22.33
CA GLU A 257 -3.23 -29.11 -21.37
C GLU A 257 -4.46 -28.47 -22.04
N TYR A 258 -4.34 -28.02 -23.30
CA TYR A 258 -5.37 -27.29 -24.05
C TYR A 258 -5.79 -27.99 -25.35
N VAL A 259 -4.95 -28.91 -25.85
CA VAL A 259 -5.19 -29.73 -27.04
C VAL A 259 -5.36 -31.19 -26.60
N THR A 260 -6.52 -31.79 -26.88
CA THR A 260 -6.85 -33.15 -26.38
C THR A 260 -7.06 -34.19 -27.48
N GLY A 261 -7.36 -33.79 -28.72
CA GLY A 261 -7.50 -34.70 -29.86
C GLY A 261 -6.18 -34.87 -30.61
N LYS A 262 -5.86 -36.10 -31.06
CA LYS A 262 -4.63 -36.44 -31.82
C LYS A 262 -4.50 -35.77 -33.20
N LYS A 263 -5.49 -34.97 -33.62
CA LYS A 263 -5.49 -34.17 -34.85
C LYS A 263 -5.88 -32.70 -34.62
N ASP A 264 -6.10 -32.33 -33.35
CA ASP A 264 -6.39 -30.95 -32.99
C ASP A 264 -5.07 -30.15 -32.99
N TYR A 265 -5.11 -28.88 -33.38
CA TYR A 265 -3.96 -27.96 -33.26
C TYR A 265 -4.39 -26.60 -32.70
N LEU A 266 -3.42 -25.74 -32.37
CA LEU A 266 -3.69 -24.37 -31.93
C LEU A 266 -3.45 -23.37 -33.06
N GLU A 267 -4.38 -22.44 -33.22
CA GLU A 267 -4.13 -21.14 -33.85
C GLU A 267 -4.09 -20.08 -32.75
N CYS A 268 -2.94 -19.43 -32.57
CA CYS A 268 -2.78 -18.31 -31.63
C CYS A 268 -2.67 -16.98 -32.38
N CYS A 269 -3.28 -15.93 -31.81
CA CYS A 269 -3.11 -14.56 -32.28
C CYS A 269 -3.13 -13.57 -31.11
N TYR A 270 -2.42 -12.45 -31.27
CA TYR A 270 -2.42 -11.35 -30.31
C TYR A 270 -3.13 -10.11 -30.87
N GLN A 271 -3.73 -9.32 -29.98
CA GLN A 271 -4.29 -7.99 -30.28
C GLN A 271 -3.62 -7.00 -29.32
N GLU A 272 -3.19 -5.85 -29.81
CA GLU A 272 -2.76 -4.75 -28.92
C GLU A 272 -3.97 -4.13 -28.24
N ILE A 273 -3.81 -3.74 -26.97
CA ILE A 273 -4.83 -3.07 -26.16
C ILE A 273 -4.52 -1.56 -26.18
N VAL A 274 -5.40 -0.77 -26.78
CA VAL A 274 -5.16 0.67 -27.00
C VAL A 274 -6.21 1.49 -26.24
N ARG A 275 -5.78 2.54 -25.54
CA ARG A 275 -6.67 3.52 -24.89
C ARG A 275 -7.52 4.21 -25.95
N ALA A 276 -8.83 4.20 -25.78
CA ALA A 276 -9.79 4.62 -26.83
C ALA A 276 -10.99 5.39 -26.25
N GLY A 277 -10.80 6.04 -25.11
CA GLY A 277 -11.81 6.88 -24.48
C GLY A 277 -11.72 8.32 -24.95
N GLU A 278 -12.87 9.00 -24.92
CA GLU A 278 -12.98 10.44 -25.16
C GLU A 278 -13.82 11.12 -24.07
N TYR A 279 -13.51 12.39 -23.79
CA TYR A 279 -14.27 13.27 -22.92
C TYR A 279 -14.63 12.64 -21.55
N THR A 280 -15.92 12.48 -21.21
CA THR A 280 -16.38 11.87 -19.94
C THR A 280 -16.04 10.39 -19.77
N HIS A 281 -15.51 9.73 -20.81
CA HIS A 281 -15.11 8.33 -20.80
C HIS A 281 -13.65 8.13 -21.22
N ALA A 282 -12.84 9.21 -21.20
CA ALA A 282 -11.45 9.22 -21.63
C ALA A 282 -10.60 8.09 -21.03
N ASP A 283 -10.90 7.75 -19.78
CA ASP A 283 -10.17 6.78 -18.99
C ASP A 283 -10.82 5.40 -18.90
N ASP A 284 -12.00 5.21 -19.52
CA ASP A 284 -12.87 4.04 -19.28
C ASP A 284 -13.12 3.17 -20.53
N LYS A 285 -12.45 3.46 -21.65
CA LYS A 285 -12.60 2.73 -22.91
C LYS A 285 -11.25 2.30 -23.48
N ILE A 286 -11.25 1.06 -23.98
CA ILE A 286 -10.15 0.47 -24.74
C ILE A 286 -10.69 -0.15 -26.03
N ASN A 287 -9.86 -0.09 -27.07
CA ASN A 287 -10.02 -0.85 -28.30
C ASN A 287 -8.99 -1.99 -28.34
N LEU A 288 -9.25 -2.98 -29.19
CA LEU A 288 -8.29 -4.03 -29.53
C LEU A 288 -7.95 -3.91 -31.02
N THR A 289 -6.67 -4.03 -31.38
CA THR A 289 -6.25 -4.05 -32.81
C THR A 289 -6.68 -5.35 -33.50
N SER A 290 -6.46 -5.45 -34.82
CA SER A 290 -6.67 -6.71 -35.56
C SER A 290 -5.80 -7.83 -34.98
N CYS A 291 -6.34 -9.06 -34.93
CA CYS A 291 -5.60 -10.19 -34.35
C CYS A 291 -4.47 -10.63 -35.30
N ARG A 292 -3.23 -10.46 -34.87
CA ARG A 292 -2.01 -10.86 -35.59
C ARG A 292 -1.65 -12.28 -35.18
N SER A 293 -1.74 -13.22 -36.12
CA SER A 293 -1.39 -14.64 -35.87
C SER A 293 0.09 -14.82 -35.58
N PHE A 294 0.43 -15.83 -34.77
CA PHE A 294 1.80 -16.27 -34.53
C PHE A 294 1.83 -17.76 -34.17
N ASP A 295 2.95 -18.41 -34.46
CA ASP A 295 3.18 -19.82 -34.19
C ASP A 295 3.87 -20.01 -32.82
N LEU A 296 5.19 -20.23 -32.81
CA LEU A 296 5.96 -20.47 -31.58
C LEU A 296 6.46 -19.18 -30.93
N VAL A 297 6.95 -18.22 -31.71
CA VAL A 297 7.55 -16.97 -31.21
C VAL A 297 7.23 -15.82 -32.17
N VAL A 298 6.97 -14.63 -31.65
CA VAL A 298 6.86 -13.40 -32.45
C VAL A 298 7.47 -12.21 -31.71
N THR A 299 8.24 -11.38 -32.42
CA THR A 299 8.71 -10.09 -31.92
C THR A 299 7.55 -9.10 -31.93
N LEU A 300 7.30 -8.45 -30.79
CA LEU A 300 6.22 -7.46 -30.67
C LEU A 300 6.69 -6.09 -31.20
N PRO A 301 5.77 -5.27 -31.76
CA PRO A 301 6.11 -3.93 -32.24
C PRO A 301 6.74 -3.06 -31.15
N PRO A 302 7.66 -2.12 -31.45
CA PRO A 302 8.21 -1.19 -30.48
C PRO A 302 7.16 -0.43 -29.68
N GLU A 303 6.08 0.00 -30.34
CA GLU A 303 4.95 0.74 -29.78
C GLU A 303 3.98 -0.10 -28.93
N ALA A 304 4.11 -1.43 -28.92
CA ALA A 304 3.21 -2.29 -28.17
C ALA A 304 3.53 -2.27 -26.66
N GLU A 305 2.65 -1.61 -25.89
CA GLU A 305 2.66 -1.60 -24.41
C GLU A 305 1.88 -2.76 -23.80
N PHE A 306 0.75 -3.14 -24.41
CA PHE A 306 -0.22 -4.06 -23.81
C PHE A 306 -0.80 -4.98 -24.88
N ILE A 307 -0.85 -6.30 -24.63
CA ILE A 307 -1.44 -7.26 -25.58
C ILE A 307 -2.44 -8.23 -24.91
N LEU A 308 -3.46 -8.61 -25.66
CA LEU A 308 -4.41 -9.68 -25.37
C LEU A 308 -4.18 -10.83 -26.34
N VAL A 309 -3.74 -11.98 -25.83
CA VAL A 309 -3.53 -13.22 -26.59
C VAL A 309 -4.77 -14.09 -26.53
N LYS A 310 -5.14 -14.69 -27.67
CA LYS A 310 -6.20 -15.69 -27.79
C LYS A 310 -5.68 -16.88 -28.59
N CYS A 311 -5.88 -18.10 -28.08
CA CYS A 311 -5.63 -19.31 -28.86
C CYS A 311 -6.90 -20.14 -29.02
N LYS A 312 -7.16 -20.55 -30.26
CA LYS A 312 -8.24 -21.44 -30.63
C LYS A 312 -7.71 -22.85 -30.86
N ARG A 313 -8.40 -23.85 -30.31
CA ARG A 313 -8.26 -25.24 -30.74
C ARG A 313 -9.01 -25.42 -32.06
N ILE A 314 -8.29 -25.83 -33.10
CA ILE A 314 -8.87 -26.18 -34.40
C ILE A 314 -9.11 -27.68 -34.41
N SER A 315 -10.34 -28.08 -34.76
CA SER A 315 -10.78 -29.46 -34.82
C SER A 315 -11.70 -29.68 -36.02
N HIS A 316 -11.91 -30.94 -36.43
CA HIS A 316 -12.83 -31.30 -37.50
C HIS A 316 -14.30 -30.88 -37.27
N LYS A 317 -14.69 -30.42 -36.07
CA LYS A 317 -16.08 -30.05 -35.74
C LYS A 317 -16.33 -28.55 -35.67
N LYS A 318 -15.32 -27.75 -35.29
CA LYS A 318 -15.23 -26.28 -35.37
C LYS A 318 -13.97 -25.76 -34.63
N PRO A 319 -13.52 -24.52 -34.89
CA PRO A 319 -12.64 -23.77 -33.99
C PRO A 319 -13.32 -23.48 -32.64
N GLU A 320 -12.55 -23.54 -31.55
CA GLU A 320 -13.01 -23.28 -30.18
C GLU A 320 -11.98 -22.46 -29.41
N LEU A 321 -12.39 -21.38 -28.74
CA LEU A 321 -11.47 -20.57 -27.91
C LEU A 321 -11.13 -21.34 -26.62
N VAL A 322 -9.87 -21.78 -26.49
CA VAL A 322 -9.39 -22.59 -25.34
C VAL A 322 -8.46 -21.84 -24.40
N TYR A 323 -7.90 -20.71 -24.84
CA TYR A 323 -7.00 -19.88 -24.03
C TYR A 323 -7.23 -18.39 -24.32
N THR A 324 -7.17 -17.58 -23.27
CA THR A 324 -7.06 -16.13 -23.35
C THR A 324 -6.22 -15.65 -22.17
N ASN A 325 -5.23 -14.80 -22.44
CA ASN A 325 -4.39 -14.17 -21.43
C ASN A 325 -3.99 -12.77 -21.90
N ALA A 326 -3.59 -11.89 -20.98
CA ALA A 326 -3.06 -10.58 -21.33
C ALA A 326 -1.67 -10.38 -20.72
N HIS A 327 -0.82 -9.64 -21.42
CA HIS A 327 0.51 -9.26 -20.97
C HIS A 327 0.67 -7.74 -20.99
N ALA A 328 1.31 -7.19 -19.96
CA ALA A 328 1.70 -5.79 -19.88
C ALA A 328 3.22 -5.66 -20.02
N LEU A 329 3.67 -4.62 -20.73
CA LEU A 329 5.06 -4.43 -21.14
C LEU A 329 5.47 -3.00 -20.79
N VAL A 330 6.68 -2.83 -20.24
CA VAL A 330 7.27 -1.50 -20.10
C VAL A 330 8.29 -1.31 -21.21
N ARG A 331 8.00 -0.42 -22.15
CA ARG A 331 8.86 -0.11 -23.30
C ARG A 331 9.65 1.18 -23.07
N ARG A 332 10.68 1.43 -23.87
CA ARG A 332 11.34 2.75 -23.96
C ARG A 332 10.53 3.64 -24.89
N LYS A 333 9.86 4.65 -24.34
CA LYS A 333 9.11 5.61 -25.15
C LYS A 333 10.02 6.71 -25.71
N PRO A 334 9.91 7.10 -26.99
CA PRO A 334 10.80 8.10 -27.59
C PRO A 334 10.86 9.42 -26.81
N GLU A 335 9.73 9.90 -26.31
CA GLU A 335 9.62 11.14 -25.51
C GLU A 335 10.20 11.04 -24.09
N VAL A 336 10.56 9.83 -23.65
CA VAL A 336 11.34 9.60 -22.43
C VAL A 336 12.83 9.56 -22.76
N VAL A 337 13.21 8.92 -23.88
CA VAL A 337 14.61 8.85 -24.34
C VAL A 337 15.14 10.26 -24.69
N SER A 338 14.42 11.03 -25.51
CA SER A 338 14.80 12.41 -25.85
C SER A 338 14.97 13.29 -24.61
N ARG A 339 14.13 13.07 -23.60
CA ARG A 339 14.14 13.81 -22.33
C ARG A 339 15.34 13.48 -21.45
N PHE A 340 15.83 12.24 -21.49
CA PHE A 340 17.14 11.88 -20.91
C PHE A 340 18.31 12.49 -21.69
N GLU A 341 18.27 12.47 -23.03
CA GLU A 341 19.30 13.09 -23.87
C GLU A 341 19.38 14.63 -23.68
N GLU A 342 18.25 15.29 -23.48
CA GLU A 342 18.18 16.73 -23.13
C GLU A 342 18.78 17.01 -21.75
N ASN A 343 18.47 16.18 -20.75
CA ASN A 343 19.10 16.28 -19.43
C ASN A 343 20.61 16.02 -19.47
N ALA A 344 21.07 15.08 -20.29
CA ALA A 344 22.50 14.76 -20.43
C ALA A 344 23.33 15.94 -20.99
N LYS A 345 22.72 16.79 -21.83
CA LYS A 345 23.33 17.99 -22.44
C LYS A 345 23.52 19.16 -21.45
N LYS A 346 22.99 19.09 -20.22
CA LYS A 346 23.20 20.12 -19.19
C LYS A 346 24.68 20.16 -18.74
N PRO A 347 25.20 21.32 -18.27
CA PRO A 347 26.58 21.42 -17.75
C PRO A 347 26.82 20.51 -16.52
N ASP A 348 28.00 19.92 -16.39
CA ASP A 348 28.30 18.94 -15.33
C ASP A 348 28.36 19.57 -13.93
N ASP A 349 28.77 20.83 -13.86
CA ASP A 349 28.71 21.72 -12.70
C ASP A 349 27.26 22.04 -12.24
N THR A 350 26.25 21.58 -12.98
CA THR A 350 24.83 21.62 -12.57
C THR A 350 24.23 20.23 -12.25
N LYS A 351 25.01 19.14 -12.31
CA LYS A 351 24.51 17.75 -12.16
C LYS A 351 24.77 17.16 -10.77
N THR A 352 23.91 17.50 -9.81
CA THR A 352 23.66 16.64 -8.65
C THR A 352 23.06 15.30 -9.09
N ARG A 353 23.53 14.17 -8.56
CA ARG A 353 22.99 12.83 -8.89
C ARG A 353 21.50 12.75 -8.50
N PRO A 354 20.56 12.55 -9.44
CA PRO A 354 19.15 12.42 -9.12
C PRO A 354 18.87 11.11 -8.40
N LEU A 355 17.93 11.14 -7.45
CA LEU A 355 17.43 9.98 -6.72
C LEU A 355 16.11 9.53 -7.32
N SER A 356 16.07 8.35 -7.94
CA SER A 356 14.82 7.73 -8.39
C SER A 356 13.92 7.40 -7.21
N VAL A 357 12.60 7.43 -7.42
CA VAL A 357 11.58 7.21 -6.38
C VAL A 357 10.59 6.15 -6.85
N LEU A 358 10.36 5.13 -6.02
CA LEU A 358 9.42 4.05 -6.31
C LEU A 358 8.45 3.88 -5.13
N LEU A 359 7.19 4.22 -5.35
CA LEU A 359 6.13 4.17 -4.36
C LEU A 359 5.29 2.91 -4.60
N ILE A 360 5.37 1.94 -3.69
CA ILE A 360 4.65 0.67 -3.76
C ILE A 360 3.65 0.59 -2.63
N GLY A 361 2.37 0.48 -2.96
CA GLY A 361 1.29 0.66 -2.01
C GLY A 361 0.30 -0.50 -1.92
N ILE A 362 -0.29 -0.64 -0.74
CA ILE A 362 -1.43 -1.53 -0.49
C ILE A 362 -2.51 -0.75 0.27
N ASP A 363 -3.75 -0.75 -0.21
CA ASP A 363 -4.88 -0.09 0.46
C ASP A 363 -5.26 -0.79 1.78
N SER A 364 -5.73 -0.04 2.78
CA SER A 364 -6.37 -0.55 4.02
C SER A 364 -5.51 -1.35 5.02
N ILE A 365 -4.17 -1.33 4.95
CA ILE A 365 -3.33 -2.10 5.88
C ILE A 365 -2.69 -1.21 6.95
N SER A 366 -3.07 -1.46 8.21
CA SER A 366 -2.45 -0.83 9.38
C SER A 366 -1.05 -1.38 9.67
N ARG A 367 -0.23 -0.63 10.44
CA ARG A 367 1.04 -1.13 10.99
C ARG A 367 0.89 -2.51 11.65
N LEU A 368 -0.12 -2.66 12.50
CA LEU A 368 -0.37 -3.89 13.26
C LEU A 368 -0.90 -5.02 12.36
N ASN A 369 -1.67 -4.69 11.33
CA ASN A 369 -2.20 -5.67 10.38
C ASN A 369 -1.11 -6.18 9.43
N LEU A 370 -0.13 -5.36 9.04
CA LEU A 370 1.06 -5.84 8.33
C LEU A 370 1.79 -6.89 9.17
N ILE A 371 2.08 -6.57 10.44
CA ILE A 371 2.77 -7.48 11.38
C ILE A 371 1.97 -8.78 11.61
N ARG A 372 0.65 -8.65 11.80
CA ARG A 372 -0.26 -9.77 12.10
C ARG A 372 -0.54 -10.68 10.89
N ALA A 373 -0.77 -10.09 9.72
CA ALA A 373 -1.24 -10.81 8.53
C ALA A 373 -0.09 -11.21 7.59
N MET A 374 0.96 -10.40 7.47
CA MET A 374 2.13 -10.67 6.63
C MET A 374 3.43 -10.70 7.45
N PRO A 375 3.58 -11.61 8.44
CA PRO A 375 4.74 -11.65 9.31
C PRO A 375 6.05 -11.96 8.56
N ASN A 376 6.04 -12.73 7.47
CA ASN A 376 7.27 -12.99 6.71
C ASN A 376 7.75 -11.74 5.97
N THR A 377 6.82 -10.96 5.43
CA THR A 377 7.04 -9.64 4.82
C THR A 377 7.55 -8.63 5.85
N ALA A 378 6.85 -8.52 6.99
CA ALA A 378 7.21 -7.61 8.07
C ALA A 378 8.61 -7.90 8.62
N GLN A 379 8.93 -9.17 8.91
CA GLN A 379 10.26 -9.56 9.37
C GLN A 379 11.33 -9.23 8.34
N TYR A 380 11.10 -9.51 7.05
CA TYR A 380 12.08 -9.23 5.99
C TYR A 380 12.39 -7.72 5.86
N LEU A 381 11.39 -6.85 6.02
CA LEU A 381 11.59 -5.39 6.02
C LEU A 381 12.50 -4.95 7.18
N TYR A 382 12.27 -5.45 8.38
CA TYR A 382 13.11 -5.16 9.54
C TYR A 382 14.53 -5.74 9.39
N ASP A 383 14.65 -7.02 9.01
CA ASP A 383 15.93 -7.73 8.83
C ASP A 383 16.83 -7.06 7.77
N THR A 384 16.23 -6.46 6.74
CA THR A 384 16.95 -5.75 5.66
C THR A 384 17.06 -4.24 5.86
N GLY A 385 16.75 -3.74 7.06
CA GLY A 385 17.02 -2.35 7.45
C GLY A 385 16.12 -1.31 6.79
N TRP A 386 14.90 -1.68 6.37
CA TRP A 386 13.91 -0.69 5.94
C TRP A 386 13.46 0.15 7.13
N MET A 387 13.49 1.47 6.98
CA MET A 387 13.19 2.39 8.07
C MET A 387 11.69 2.66 8.16
N GLU A 388 11.06 2.08 9.18
CA GLU A 388 9.66 2.33 9.55
C GLU A 388 9.48 3.72 10.18
N LEU A 389 8.40 4.45 9.83
CA LEU A 389 7.90 5.60 10.59
C LEU A 389 6.74 5.16 11.50
N LYS A 390 7.02 4.97 12.79
CA LYS A 390 6.07 4.39 13.76
C LYS A 390 4.90 5.32 14.12
N GLY A 391 5.09 6.63 13.93
CA GLY A 391 4.08 7.67 14.16
C GLY A 391 3.41 8.21 12.89
N TYR A 392 3.43 7.46 11.79
CA TYR A 392 2.81 7.88 10.53
C TYR A 392 1.28 7.81 10.63
N ASN A 393 0.64 8.98 10.62
CA ASN A 393 -0.80 9.15 10.83
C ASN A 393 -1.46 9.68 9.55
N LYS A 394 -2.58 9.06 9.14
CA LYS A 394 -3.36 9.54 7.98
C LYS A 394 -4.02 10.90 8.24
N ILE A 395 -4.53 11.56 7.19
CA ILE A 395 -5.13 12.90 7.31
C ILE A 395 -6.63 12.97 6.98
N ASP A 396 -7.21 11.99 6.29
CA ASP A 396 -8.67 11.88 6.10
C ASP A 396 -9.18 10.44 5.86
N ASP A 397 -10.48 10.30 5.61
CA ASP A 397 -11.24 9.04 5.53
C ASP A 397 -10.59 7.97 4.65
N ASN A 398 -10.31 8.25 3.36
CA ASN A 398 -10.02 7.23 2.34
C ASN A 398 -8.75 7.46 1.47
N THR A 399 -8.44 6.49 0.62
CA THR A 399 -7.36 6.47 -0.40
C THR A 399 -7.17 7.80 -1.12
N PHE A 400 -8.26 8.39 -1.64
CA PHE A 400 -8.20 9.63 -2.41
C PHE A 400 -7.56 10.80 -1.64
N PRO A 401 -8.09 11.30 -0.51
CA PRO A 401 -7.47 12.41 0.20
C PRO A 401 -6.08 12.09 0.77
N ASN A 402 -5.80 10.86 1.25
CA ASN A 402 -4.48 10.52 1.79
C ASN A 402 -3.41 10.46 0.69
N LEU A 403 -3.71 9.85 -0.47
CA LEU A 403 -2.81 9.90 -1.63
C LEU A 403 -2.71 11.32 -2.20
N MET A 404 -3.80 12.09 -2.27
CA MET A 404 -3.75 13.49 -2.71
C MET A 404 -2.86 14.35 -1.80
N ALA A 405 -2.82 14.10 -0.49
CA ALA A 405 -1.90 14.76 0.41
C ALA A 405 -0.43 14.46 0.08
N ILE A 406 -0.06 13.20 -0.20
CA ILE A 406 1.30 12.83 -0.67
C ILE A 406 1.60 13.45 -2.05
N LEU A 407 0.62 13.44 -2.93
CA LEU A 407 0.80 13.71 -4.36
C LEU A 407 0.67 15.19 -4.74
N THR A 408 0.04 16.02 -3.92
CA THR A 408 -0.17 17.47 -4.18
C THR A 408 0.00 18.36 -2.95
N GLY A 409 0.14 17.78 -1.75
CA GLY A 409 0.11 18.52 -0.50
C GLY A 409 -1.27 19.10 -0.17
N TYR A 410 -2.33 18.65 -0.84
CA TYR A 410 -3.71 19.13 -0.66
C TYR A 410 -4.50 18.23 0.31
N ASN A 411 -5.30 18.87 1.18
CA ASN A 411 -6.36 18.21 1.91
C ASN A 411 -7.55 17.90 0.98
N ASN A 412 -8.51 17.10 1.47
CA ASN A 412 -9.69 16.69 0.70
C ASN A 412 -10.50 17.88 0.12
N SER A 413 -10.68 18.97 0.89
CA SER A 413 -11.42 20.14 0.43
C SER A 413 -10.70 20.86 -0.72
N MET A 414 -9.38 21.04 -0.61
CA MET A 414 -8.54 21.68 -1.62
C MET A 414 -8.40 20.81 -2.88
N ALA A 415 -8.33 19.48 -2.73
CA ALA A 415 -8.37 18.54 -3.84
C ALA A 415 -9.68 18.63 -4.65
N TYR A 416 -10.83 18.85 -3.98
CA TYR A 416 -12.13 19.01 -4.66
C TYR A 416 -12.39 20.44 -5.18
N SER A 417 -11.76 21.49 -4.63
CA SER A 417 -11.86 22.85 -5.19
C SER A 417 -10.97 23.00 -6.43
N GLU A 418 -9.67 22.71 -6.32
CA GLU A 418 -8.68 23.00 -7.36
C GLU A 418 -8.65 21.90 -8.45
N CYS A 419 -8.46 20.65 -8.03
CA CYS A 419 -8.30 19.50 -8.93
C CYS A 419 -9.63 18.84 -9.33
N ASN A 420 -10.71 19.15 -8.61
CA ASN A 420 -12.11 18.81 -8.86
C ASN A 420 -12.34 17.55 -9.75
N PRO A 421 -12.16 16.33 -9.21
CA PRO A 421 -12.25 15.09 -10.00
C PRO A 421 -13.66 14.75 -10.50
N LYS A 422 -14.64 15.59 -10.18
CA LYS A 422 -16.03 15.58 -10.70
C LYS A 422 -16.18 16.49 -11.93
N LYS A 423 -15.08 16.94 -12.56
CA LYS A 423 -15.04 17.68 -13.83
C LYS A 423 -13.96 17.11 -14.76
N VAL A 424 -14.32 16.87 -16.02
CA VAL A 424 -13.39 16.37 -17.06
C VAL A 424 -12.22 17.34 -17.23
N GLY A 425 -10.99 16.82 -17.37
CA GLY A 425 -9.79 17.63 -17.58
C GLY A 425 -9.21 18.32 -16.34
N LYS A 426 -9.87 18.24 -15.17
CA LYS A 426 -9.40 18.92 -13.95
C LYS A 426 -8.35 18.14 -13.15
N LEU A 427 -8.36 16.81 -13.21
CA LEU A 427 -7.22 16.00 -12.75
C LEU A 427 -5.97 16.19 -13.64
N ASP A 428 -6.16 16.38 -14.94
CA ASP A 428 -5.11 16.74 -15.89
C ASP A 428 -4.52 18.13 -15.59
N SER A 429 -5.33 19.05 -15.05
CA SER A 429 -4.90 20.38 -14.58
C SER A 429 -4.25 20.39 -13.19
N CYS A 430 -4.37 19.30 -12.43
CA CYS A 430 -3.96 19.23 -11.02
C CYS A 430 -2.42 19.21 -10.86
N PRO A 431 -1.81 19.91 -9.87
CA PRO A 431 -0.35 19.95 -9.69
C PRO A 431 0.18 18.69 -8.98
N ILE A 432 -0.03 17.54 -9.62
CA ILE A 432 0.39 16.23 -9.12
C ILE A 432 1.89 16.07 -9.29
N ILE A 433 2.60 15.74 -8.19
CA ILE A 433 4.07 15.79 -8.08
C ILE A 433 4.82 14.97 -9.14
N TRP A 434 4.21 13.90 -9.68
CA TRP A 434 4.79 13.14 -10.79
C TRP A 434 4.98 13.99 -12.05
N LYS A 435 4.19 15.06 -12.26
CA LYS A 435 4.38 16.03 -13.34
C LYS A 435 5.67 16.82 -13.13
N THR A 436 5.94 17.28 -11.91
CA THR A 436 7.20 17.96 -11.57
C THR A 436 8.42 17.04 -11.72
N PHE A 437 8.30 15.76 -11.36
CA PHE A 437 9.34 14.76 -11.67
C PHE A 437 9.52 14.58 -13.20
N ARG A 438 8.43 14.47 -13.98
CA ARG A 438 8.46 14.41 -15.45
C ARG A 438 9.15 15.64 -16.06
N GLU A 439 8.87 16.83 -15.53
CA GLU A 439 9.45 18.12 -15.93
C GLU A 439 10.94 18.23 -15.61
N GLN A 440 11.40 17.62 -14.50
CA GLN A 440 12.85 17.43 -14.24
C GLN A 440 13.46 16.28 -15.04
N GLY A 441 12.70 15.68 -15.95
CA GLY A 441 13.14 14.68 -16.91
C GLY A 441 13.22 13.25 -16.38
N TYR A 442 12.52 12.94 -15.29
CA TYR A 442 12.35 11.57 -14.82
C TYR A 442 11.39 10.81 -15.74
N ALA A 443 11.57 9.51 -15.94
CA ALA A 443 10.49 8.63 -16.45
C ALA A 443 9.39 8.48 -15.39
N THR A 444 8.12 8.42 -15.81
CA THR A 444 6.97 8.38 -14.88
C THR A 444 6.08 7.15 -15.08
N GLY A 445 5.63 6.53 -13.98
CA GLY A 445 4.77 5.34 -14.00
C GLY A 445 3.61 5.39 -12.99
N TYR A 446 2.45 4.84 -13.37
CA TYR A 446 1.28 4.69 -12.51
C TYR A 446 0.48 3.42 -12.83
N ALA A 447 0.16 2.64 -11.80
CA ALA A 447 -0.65 1.43 -11.92
C ALA A 447 -1.54 1.22 -10.68
N GLU A 448 -2.76 0.74 -10.90
CA GLU A 448 -3.76 0.48 -9.85
C GLU A 448 -4.70 -0.66 -10.27
N ASP A 449 -4.89 -1.66 -9.42
CA ASP A 449 -5.82 -2.78 -9.65
C ASP A 449 -7.29 -2.44 -9.30
N GLU A 450 -8.22 -3.38 -9.56
CA GLU A 450 -9.66 -3.23 -9.36
C GLU A 450 -10.21 -1.92 -9.98
N VAL A 451 -10.38 -1.94 -11.30
CA VAL A 451 -10.81 -0.81 -12.14
C VAL A 451 -12.08 -0.13 -11.62
N SER A 452 -12.92 -0.89 -10.92
CA SER A 452 -14.19 -0.44 -10.35
C SER A 452 -14.06 0.48 -9.12
N ILE A 453 -12.93 0.46 -8.40
CA ILE A 453 -12.68 1.29 -7.21
C ILE A 453 -11.43 2.18 -7.29
N ASN A 454 -10.61 2.04 -8.35
CA ASN A 454 -9.48 2.90 -8.72
C ASN A 454 -9.63 4.37 -8.21
N THR A 455 -8.65 4.85 -7.44
CA THR A 455 -8.63 6.11 -6.68
C THR A 455 -9.10 7.33 -7.47
N PHE A 456 -8.65 7.46 -8.72
CA PHE A 456 -8.96 8.60 -9.59
C PHE A 456 -10.23 8.42 -10.43
N ASN A 457 -10.85 7.24 -10.39
CA ASN A 457 -11.95 6.85 -11.28
C ASN A 457 -13.25 6.47 -10.52
N TYR A 458 -13.19 6.05 -9.25
CA TYR A 458 -14.38 5.73 -8.46
C TYR A 458 -15.33 6.93 -8.38
N ASN A 459 -16.46 6.86 -9.11
CA ASN A 459 -17.41 7.94 -9.35
C ASN A 459 -16.77 9.26 -9.84
N LYS A 460 -15.62 9.20 -10.51
CA LYS A 460 -14.82 10.35 -10.98
C LYS A 460 -14.54 10.17 -12.47
N TYR A 461 -14.20 11.24 -13.18
CA TYR A 461 -13.98 11.16 -14.64
C TYR A 461 -12.63 10.55 -15.06
N GLY A 462 -11.74 10.25 -14.11
CA GLY A 462 -10.37 9.88 -14.44
C GLY A 462 -9.59 11.03 -15.09
N PHE A 463 -8.53 10.67 -15.81
CA PHE A 463 -7.73 11.62 -16.57
C PHE A 463 -8.19 11.69 -18.04
N LEU A 464 -8.15 12.88 -18.64
CA LEU A 464 -8.41 13.06 -20.08
C LEU A 464 -7.26 12.47 -20.92
N SER A 465 -6.01 12.72 -20.51
CA SER A 465 -4.79 12.16 -21.09
C SER A 465 -4.12 11.18 -20.13
N PRO A 466 -3.24 10.26 -20.58
CA PRO A 466 -2.41 9.46 -19.66
C PRO A 466 -1.62 10.39 -18.71
N PRO A 467 -1.70 10.21 -17.38
CA PRO A 467 -1.13 11.17 -16.43
C PRO A 467 0.40 11.08 -16.27
N VAL A 468 1.01 10.04 -16.85
CA VAL A 468 2.40 9.59 -16.71
C VAL A 468 2.85 8.93 -18.03
N ASP A 469 4.14 8.62 -18.18
CA ASP A 469 4.63 7.89 -19.37
C ASP A 469 4.08 6.45 -19.42
N HIS A 470 4.10 5.72 -18.30
CA HIS A 470 3.71 4.30 -18.21
C HIS A 470 2.45 4.13 -17.37
N TYR A 471 1.30 3.94 -18.02
CA TYR A 471 0.00 3.95 -17.35
C TYR A 471 -0.78 2.66 -17.59
N LEU A 472 -0.91 1.82 -16.55
CA LEU A 472 -1.44 0.45 -16.69
C LEU A 472 -2.98 0.37 -16.89
N ARG A 473 -3.74 1.45 -16.69
CA ARG A 473 -5.21 1.40 -16.70
C ARG A 473 -5.84 0.78 -17.97
N PRO A 474 -5.34 1.01 -19.20
CA PRO A 474 -5.86 0.34 -20.41
C PRO A 474 -5.72 -1.19 -20.35
N PHE A 475 -4.59 -1.69 -19.86
CA PHE A 475 -4.39 -3.11 -19.59
C PHE A 475 -5.38 -3.62 -18.54
N ALA A 476 -5.50 -2.94 -17.40
CA ALA A 476 -6.40 -3.33 -16.31
C ALA A 476 -7.86 -3.48 -16.79
N ILE A 477 -8.35 -2.50 -17.57
CA ILE A 477 -9.70 -2.54 -18.18
C ILE A 477 -9.86 -3.74 -19.13
N ALA A 478 -8.87 -4.00 -20.00
CA ALA A 478 -8.95 -5.11 -20.94
C ALA A 478 -8.84 -6.47 -20.24
N ALA A 479 -7.92 -6.61 -19.28
CA ALA A 479 -7.72 -7.82 -18.51
C ALA A 479 -9.01 -8.16 -17.73
N GLU A 480 -9.60 -7.20 -17.01
CA GLU A 480 -10.85 -7.42 -16.29
C GLU A 480 -12.07 -7.71 -17.17
N LYS A 481 -12.03 -7.31 -18.44
CA LYS A 481 -13.11 -7.50 -19.42
C LYS A 481 -13.00 -8.83 -20.16
N TYR A 482 -11.79 -9.37 -20.34
CA TYR A 482 -11.54 -10.52 -21.21
C TYR A 482 -10.92 -11.75 -20.53
N LEU A 483 -10.39 -11.62 -19.31
CA LEU A 483 -9.81 -12.75 -18.57
C LEU A 483 -10.80 -13.33 -17.56
N HIS A 484 -10.59 -14.60 -17.20
CA HIS A 484 -11.30 -15.24 -16.10
C HIS A 484 -10.97 -14.55 -14.77
N LYS A 485 -11.96 -14.42 -13.87
CA LYS A 485 -11.81 -13.77 -12.57
C LYS A 485 -12.34 -14.66 -11.45
N THR A 486 -11.58 -14.79 -10.38
CA THR A 486 -12.11 -15.27 -9.08
C THR A 486 -12.16 -14.10 -8.10
N LYS A 487 -12.90 -14.27 -7.00
CA LYS A 487 -13.03 -13.23 -5.97
C LYS A 487 -12.65 -13.75 -4.59
N LEU A 488 -11.95 -12.91 -3.83
CA LEU A 488 -11.83 -13.01 -2.38
C LEU A 488 -12.44 -11.74 -1.79
N SER A 489 -13.20 -11.85 -0.71
CA SER A 489 -13.82 -10.71 0.01
C SER A 489 -14.54 -9.69 -0.90
N GLY A 490 -15.11 -10.16 -2.02
CA GLY A 490 -15.82 -9.35 -3.02
C GLY A 490 -14.96 -8.72 -4.13
N LEU A 491 -13.64 -8.64 -3.98
CA LEU A 491 -12.70 -8.03 -4.93
C LEU A 491 -12.13 -9.08 -5.89
N ASN A 492 -11.64 -8.66 -7.05
CA ASN A 492 -11.09 -9.55 -8.08
C ASN A 492 -9.67 -10.05 -7.70
N MET A 493 -9.56 -11.07 -6.85
CA MET A 493 -8.27 -11.64 -6.42
C MET A 493 -7.45 -12.20 -7.59
N CYS A 494 -8.02 -13.10 -8.38
CA CYS A 494 -7.34 -13.68 -9.54
C CYS A 494 -7.78 -13.04 -10.83
N LEU A 495 -6.83 -12.86 -11.74
CA LEU A 495 -7.06 -12.34 -13.08
C LEU A 495 -6.28 -13.18 -14.10
N GLY A 496 -7.01 -13.93 -14.93
CA GLY A 496 -6.42 -14.90 -15.84
C GLY A 496 -5.76 -16.08 -15.11
N TYR A 497 -4.43 -16.03 -15.00
CA TYR A 497 -3.58 -17.12 -14.51
C TYR A 497 -2.82 -16.81 -13.21
N GLN A 498 -2.85 -15.55 -12.75
CA GLN A 498 -2.10 -15.03 -11.60
C GLN A 498 -3.01 -14.13 -10.75
N ASN A 499 -2.53 -13.67 -9.59
CA ASN A 499 -3.27 -12.72 -8.78
C ASN A 499 -3.23 -11.34 -9.45
N TYR A 500 -4.25 -10.51 -9.23
CA TYR A 500 -4.35 -9.21 -9.91
C TYR A 500 -3.22 -8.28 -9.45
N ALA A 501 -2.93 -8.25 -8.14
CA ALA A 501 -1.81 -7.50 -7.59
C ALA A 501 -0.44 -7.91 -8.18
N ASP A 502 -0.25 -9.17 -8.59
CA ASP A 502 1.00 -9.63 -9.23
C ASP A 502 1.28 -8.87 -10.54
N TYR A 503 0.24 -8.46 -11.29
CA TYR A 503 0.42 -7.61 -12.48
C TYR A 503 0.91 -6.21 -12.12
N ILE A 504 0.40 -5.62 -11.02
CA ILE A 504 0.82 -4.29 -10.54
C ILE A 504 2.29 -4.33 -10.13
N TYR A 505 2.66 -5.34 -9.36
CA TYR A 505 3.99 -5.52 -8.81
C TYR A 505 5.03 -5.91 -9.87
N GLN A 506 4.73 -6.86 -10.75
CA GLN A 506 5.63 -7.18 -11.86
C GLN A 506 5.86 -5.96 -12.77
N TYR A 507 4.80 -5.19 -13.10
CA TYR A 507 4.93 -3.96 -13.88
C TYR A 507 5.78 -2.88 -13.16
N ALA A 508 5.74 -2.83 -11.82
CA ALA A 508 6.62 -1.97 -11.02
C ALA A 508 8.10 -2.37 -11.09
N LEU A 509 8.41 -3.67 -10.95
CA LEU A 509 9.77 -4.19 -11.09
C LEU A 509 10.30 -4.00 -12.50
N ASP A 510 9.47 -4.23 -13.51
CA ASP A 510 9.82 -4.09 -14.92
C ASP A 510 10.02 -2.62 -15.31
N PHE A 511 9.24 -1.69 -14.75
CA PHE A 511 9.47 -0.25 -14.89
C PHE A 511 10.80 0.19 -14.28
N ALA A 512 11.06 -0.20 -13.04
CA ALA A 512 12.32 0.07 -12.35
C ALA A 512 13.53 -0.58 -13.05
N THR A 513 13.34 -1.74 -13.68
CA THR A 513 14.39 -2.45 -14.46
C THR A 513 14.65 -1.74 -15.79
N GLN A 514 13.61 -1.32 -16.52
CA GLN A 514 13.76 -0.66 -17.82
C GLN A 514 14.48 0.69 -17.72
N TYR A 515 14.25 1.43 -16.62
CA TYR A 515 14.79 2.77 -16.40
C TYR A 515 16.00 2.82 -15.44
N LYS A 516 16.60 1.67 -15.12
CA LYS A 516 17.84 1.60 -14.33
C LYS A 516 18.96 2.46 -14.94
N GLY A 517 19.76 3.11 -14.08
CA GLY A 517 20.76 4.11 -14.49
C GLY A 517 20.19 5.46 -14.94
N ASN A 518 18.87 5.63 -14.98
CA ASN A 518 18.18 6.88 -15.33
C ASN A 518 17.19 7.29 -14.22
N PRO A 519 16.87 8.59 -14.07
CA PRO A 519 15.93 9.05 -13.07
C PRO A 519 14.49 8.62 -13.40
N TYR A 520 13.77 8.09 -12.41
CA TYR A 520 12.35 7.74 -12.56
C TYR A 520 11.52 7.94 -11.28
N PHE A 521 10.23 8.22 -11.45
CA PHE A 521 9.23 8.30 -10.38
C PHE A 521 8.08 7.35 -10.72
N GLY A 522 7.65 6.50 -9.79
CA GLY A 522 6.49 5.65 -10.03
C GLY A 522 5.62 5.39 -8.80
N LEU A 523 4.32 5.21 -9.02
CA LEU A 523 3.34 4.80 -8.01
C LEU A 523 2.58 3.55 -8.47
N PHE A 524 2.66 2.47 -7.70
CA PHE A 524 2.07 1.18 -8.04
C PHE A 524 1.23 0.70 -6.84
N TRP A 525 -0.07 0.58 -7.02
CA TRP A 525 -1.06 0.47 -5.94
C TRP A 525 -1.94 -0.78 -6.08
N ALA A 526 -2.17 -1.50 -4.98
CA ALA A 526 -3.01 -2.69 -4.96
C ALA A 526 -4.09 -2.64 -3.86
N ASN A 527 -5.29 -3.09 -4.22
CA ASN A 527 -6.49 -3.11 -3.39
C ASN A 527 -7.04 -4.55 -3.22
N THR A 528 -6.77 -5.43 -4.19
CA THR A 528 -7.55 -6.67 -4.42
C THR A 528 -7.45 -7.74 -3.33
N PHE A 529 -6.44 -7.67 -2.47
CA PHE A 529 -6.20 -8.62 -1.38
C PHE A 529 -6.30 -8.01 0.03
N SER A 530 -6.75 -6.75 0.16
CA SER A 530 -6.73 -6.02 1.43
C SER A 530 -8.01 -5.21 1.73
N HIS A 531 -8.48 -4.38 0.79
CA HIS A 531 -9.44 -3.28 1.05
C HIS A 531 -10.74 -3.68 1.77
N ASN A 532 -11.22 -4.91 1.62
CA ASN A 532 -12.52 -5.34 2.16
C ASN A 532 -12.47 -6.18 3.45
N ASP A 533 -11.32 -6.74 3.84
CA ASP A 533 -11.23 -7.64 4.99
C ASP A 533 -9.80 -7.76 5.56
N ILE A 534 -9.72 -7.80 6.88
CA ILE A 534 -8.50 -7.80 7.71
C ILE A 534 -7.66 -9.09 7.59
N SER A 535 -8.27 -10.18 7.12
CA SER A 535 -7.72 -11.54 7.08
C SER A 535 -7.14 -11.88 5.70
N SER A 536 -7.82 -11.42 4.65
CA SER A 536 -7.55 -11.66 3.22
C SER A 536 -6.09 -11.42 2.84
N THR A 537 -5.47 -10.40 3.42
CA THR A 537 -4.07 -10.04 3.14
C THR A 537 -3.06 -11.13 3.51
N SER A 538 -3.39 -11.99 4.49
CA SER A 538 -2.48 -13.05 4.94
C SER A 538 -2.25 -14.18 3.92
N CYS A 539 -3.06 -14.27 2.87
CA CYS A 539 -2.80 -15.21 1.78
C CYS A 539 -1.65 -14.77 0.84
N MET A 540 -1.28 -13.48 0.83
CA MET A 540 -0.26 -12.92 -0.07
C MET A 540 1.13 -12.75 0.55
N ASP A 541 1.30 -12.96 1.87
CA ASP A 541 2.56 -12.72 2.61
C ASP A 541 3.83 -13.23 1.89
N ALA A 542 3.83 -14.46 1.42
CA ALA A 542 4.98 -15.03 0.71
C ALA A 542 5.28 -14.34 -0.64
N HIS A 543 4.25 -13.87 -1.35
CA HIS A 543 4.38 -13.18 -2.64
C HIS A 543 4.84 -11.72 -2.45
N ILE A 544 4.33 -11.03 -1.43
CA ILE A 544 4.78 -9.67 -1.10
C ILE A 544 6.24 -9.68 -0.61
N LYS A 545 6.64 -10.66 0.21
CA LYS A 545 8.05 -10.86 0.56
C LYS A 545 8.92 -11.09 -0.68
N GLU A 546 8.55 -12.02 -1.56
CA GLU A 546 9.32 -12.33 -2.77
C GLU A 546 9.43 -11.11 -3.72
N TYR A 547 8.36 -10.31 -3.83
CA TYR A 547 8.40 -9.04 -4.54
C TYR A 547 9.47 -8.08 -3.98
N ILE A 548 9.51 -7.89 -2.65
CA ILE A 548 10.48 -6.99 -2.01
C ILE A 548 11.91 -7.55 -2.15
N VAL A 549 12.09 -8.87 -2.07
CA VAL A 549 13.36 -9.56 -2.37
C VAL A 549 13.83 -9.24 -3.80
N GLN A 550 12.94 -9.24 -4.79
CA GLN A 550 13.29 -8.94 -6.18
C GLN A 550 13.72 -7.49 -6.41
N LEU A 551 13.28 -6.52 -5.60
CA LEU A 551 13.84 -5.16 -5.64
C LEU A 551 15.36 -5.19 -5.37
N GLY A 552 15.79 -6.01 -4.40
CA GLY A 552 17.20 -6.25 -4.10
C GLY A 552 17.91 -7.00 -5.22
N GLN A 553 17.35 -8.14 -5.67
CA GLN A 553 17.99 -8.98 -6.69
C GLN A 553 18.18 -8.28 -8.05
N ARG A 554 17.21 -7.47 -8.50
CA ARG A 554 17.33 -6.65 -9.71
C ARG A 554 18.23 -5.41 -9.50
N GLY A 555 18.68 -5.17 -8.26
CA GLY A 555 19.54 -4.05 -7.87
C GLY A 555 18.85 -2.70 -7.97
N ILE A 556 17.54 -2.64 -7.73
CA ILE A 556 16.71 -1.43 -7.73
C ILE A 556 16.99 -0.60 -6.47
N LEU A 557 17.13 -1.28 -5.32
CA LEU A 557 17.48 -0.68 -4.02
C LEU A 557 18.86 -0.01 -4.01
N ASN A 558 19.72 -0.26 -5.02
CA ASN A 558 21.06 0.32 -5.12
C ASN A 558 21.05 1.76 -5.67
N GLU A 559 19.94 2.17 -6.30
CA GLU A 559 19.84 3.44 -7.04
C GLU A 559 18.63 4.30 -6.59
N THR A 560 17.65 3.70 -5.91
CA THR A 560 16.28 4.21 -5.78
C THR A 560 15.84 4.33 -4.33
N LEU A 561 15.17 5.43 -3.97
CA LEU A 561 14.34 5.50 -2.78
C LEU A 561 13.07 4.69 -3.01
N VAL A 562 12.95 3.51 -2.39
CA VAL A 562 11.74 2.72 -2.45
C VAL A 562 10.94 2.91 -1.17
N VAL A 563 9.64 3.17 -1.31
CA VAL A 563 8.72 3.36 -0.19
C VAL A 563 7.61 2.33 -0.31
N PHE A 564 7.52 1.44 0.67
CA PHE A 564 6.48 0.41 0.76
C PHE A 564 5.48 0.84 1.85
N PHE A 565 4.22 1.08 1.49
CA PHE A 565 3.30 1.81 2.36
C PHE A 565 1.80 1.48 2.20
N SER A 566 1.02 1.98 3.14
CA SER A 566 -0.43 2.10 3.04
C SER A 566 -0.86 3.54 3.36
N ASP A 567 -2.12 3.88 3.08
CA ASP A 567 -2.69 5.22 3.25
C ASP A 567 -3.65 5.32 4.45
N HIS A 568 -4.30 4.20 4.81
CA HIS A 568 -5.11 3.99 5.99
C HIS A 568 -5.19 2.50 6.35
N GLY A 569 -5.60 2.16 7.58
CA GLY A 569 -6.02 0.79 7.89
C GLY A 569 -7.49 0.53 7.51
N MET A 570 -7.99 -0.68 7.81
CA MET A 570 -9.36 -1.12 7.54
C MET A 570 -10.43 -0.11 7.99
N ARG A 571 -11.15 0.49 7.03
CA ARG A 571 -12.16 1.54 7.26
C ARG A 571 -13.53 1.05 7.72
N PHE A 572 -13.87 -0.20 7.47
CA PHE A 572 -15.20 -0.77 7.70
C PHE A 572 -15.17 -2.09 8.47
N GLY A 573 -16.32 -2.48 9.02
CA GLY A 573 -16.53 -3.79 9.66
C GLY A 573 -16.19 -3.80 11.14
N ASN A 574 -16.35 -4.98 11.77
CA ASN A 574 -16.36 -5.11 13.24
C ASN A 574 -15.07 -4.63 13.92
N VAL A 575 -13.92 -4.64 13.23
CA VAL A 575 -12.66 -4.12 13.76
C VAL A 575 -12.77 -2.63 14.14
N ARG A 576 -13.52 -1.82 13.38
CA ARG A 576 -13.77 -0.40 13.68
C ARG A 576 -14.48 -0.13 15.00
N GLN A 577 -15.12 -1.13 15.59
CA GLN A 577 -15.77 -1.00 16.90
C GLN A 577 -14.79 -1.18 18.08
N LEU A 578 -13.55 -1.62 17.81
CA LEU A 578 -12.51 -1.89 18.81
C LEU A 578 -11.64 -0.65 19.07
N LEU A 579 -10.94 -0.62 20.22
CA LEU A 579 -9.92 0.41 20.48
C LEU A 579 -8.69 0.18 19.60
N THR A 580 -8.26 -1.07 19.44
CA THR A 580 -7.17 -1.47 18.53
C THR A 580 -7.48 -1.03 17.10
N GLY A 581 -8.67 -1.37 16.59
CA GLY A 581 -9.15 -0.94 15.27
C GLY A 581 -9.37 0.57 15.09
N TRP A 582 -9.47 1.35 16.18
CA TRP A 582 -9.50 2.81 16.11
C TRP A 582 -8.13 3.40 15.76
N PHE A 583 -7.06 2.84 16.34
CA PHE A 583 -5.67 3.18 16.02
C PHE A 583 -5.24 2.59 14.67
N GLU A 584 -5.51 1.31 14.42
CA GLU A 584 -5.12 0.63 13.17
C GLU A 584 -5.59 1.38 11.92
N GLU A 585 -6.83 1.86 11.91
CA GLU A 585 -7.39 2.61 10.77
C GLU A 585 -6.76 3.99 10.54
N ARG A 586 -6.08 4.55 11.55
CA ARG A 586 -5.40 5.86 11.50
C ARG A 586 -3.89 5.76 11.32
N LEU A 587 -3.30 4.60 11.64
CA LEU A 587 -1.87 4.29 11.58
C LEU A 587 -1.57 3.21 10.51
N PRO A 588 -1.63 3.57 9.22
CA PRO A 588 -1.13 2.71 8.13
C PRO A 588 0.35 2.39 8.29
N PHE A 589 0.81 1.29 7.68
CA PHE A 589 2.23 0.99 7.64
C PHE A 589 2.98 1.90 6.65
N ILE A 590 4.24 2.25 6.93
CA ILE A 590 5.15 2.86 5.96
C ILE A 590 6.61 2.52 6.26
N PHE A 591 7.34 2.06 5.23
CA PHE A 591 8.73 1.64 5.29
C PHE A 591 9.52 2.26 4.13
N PHE A 592 10.70 2.80 4.42
CA PHE A 592 11.59 3.43 3.43
C PHE A 592 12.90 2.63 3.29
N SER A 593 13.28 2.32 2.05
CA SER A 593 14.61 1.83 1.69
C SER A 593 15.39 2.93 0.96
N MET A 594 16.57 3.26 1.47
CA MET A 594 17.45 4.30 0.90
C MET A 594 18.73 3.67 0.35
N PRO A 595 19.15 4.03 -0.87
CA PRO A 595 20.32 3.43 -1.51
C PRO A 595 21.62 3.88 -0.82
N ASP A 596 22.64 3.03 -0.82
CA ASP A 596 23.87 3.29 -0.07
C ASP A 596 24.56 4.59 -0.46
N TRP A 597 24.59 4.94 -1.75
CA TRP A 597 25.18 6.20 -2.19
C TRP A 597 24.48 7.44 -1.60
N PHE A 598 23.16 7.39 -1.40
CA PHE A 598 22.40 8.50 -0.81
C PHE A 598 22.71 8.60 0.68
N LYS A 599 22.79 7.46 1.38
CA LYS A 599 23.15 7.42 2.81
C LYS A 599 24.56 7.92 3.09
N HIS A 600 25.51 7.69 2.19
CA HIS A 600 26.87 8.23 2.30
C HIS A 600 26.97 9.71 1.87
N ALA A 601 26.17 10.16 0.89
CA ALA A 601 26.19 11.55 0.42
C ALA A 601 25.44 12.52 1.36
N TYR A 602 24.41 12.04 2.06
CA TYR A 602 23.52 12.86 2.90
C TYR A 602 23.32 12.25 4.31
N PRO A 603 24.39 12.03 5.10
CA PRO A 603 24.30 11.35 6.39
C PRO A 603 23.43 12.11 7.40
N GLU A 604 23.43 13.45 7.38
CA GLU A 604 22.58 14.28 8.24
C GLU A 604 21.09 14.10 7.93
N LEU A 605 20.72 14.05 6.64
CA LEU A 605 19.33 13.82 6.22
C LEU A 605 18.82 12.44 6.64
N VAL A 606 19.71 11.44 6.65
CA VAL A 606 19.40 10.09 7.13
C VAL A 606 19.32 10.04 8.66
N GLN A 607 20.16 10.79 9.38
CA GLN A 607 20.09 10.89 10.83
C GLN A 607 18.79 11.59 11.29
N ASN A 608 18.39 12.66 10.61
CA ASN A 608 17.08 13.30 10.81
C ASN A 608 15.95 12.30 10.54
N PHE A 609 16.02 11.56 9.43
CA PHE A 609 15.04 10.51 9.13
C PHE A 609 14.97 9.44 10.22
N LYS A 610 16.11 9.01 10.79
CA LYS A 610 16.16 8.06 11.92
C LYS A 610 15.46 8.60 13.16
N ILE A 611 15.67 9.87 13.53
CA ILE A 611 14.95 10.52 14.64
C ILE A 611 13.44 10.58 14.34
N ASN A 612 13.08 10.88 13.09
CA ASN A 612 11.69 10.99 12.63
C ASN A 612 10.90 9.68 12.69
N ARG A 613 11.57 8.52 12.78
CA ARG A 613 10.93 7.21 13.00
C ARG A 613 10.05 7.18 14.25
N ASN A 614 10.42 7.96 15.27
CA ASN A 614 9.71 8.11 16.54
C ASN A 614 9.11 9.53 16.70
N ARG A 615 8.69 10.17 15.59
CA ARG A 615 7.96 11.45 15.56
C ARG A 615 6.59 11.31 14.89
N LEU A 616 5.67 12.22 15.20
CA LEU A 616 4.38 12.33 14.52
C LEU A 616 4.59 12.81 13.07
N THR A 617 4.27 11.97 12.10
CA THR A 617 4.51 12.20 10.67
C THR A 617 3.25 11.94 9.84
N THR A 618 3.18 12.54 8.64
CA THR A 618 1.96 12.55 7.83
C THR A 618 2.23 12.42 6.33
N PRO A 619 1.20 12.09 5.53
CA PRO A 619 1.16 12.30 4.08
C PRO A 619 1.73 13.66 3.58
N TYR A 620 1.55 14.75 4.34
CA TYR A 620 2.06 16.06 3.94
C TYR A 620 3.59 16.17 4.11
N ASP A 621 4.16 15.61 5.17
CA ASP A 621 5.62 15.59 5.38
C ASP A 621 6.30 14.75 4.29
N PHE A 622 5.64 13.66 3.88
CA PHE A 622 6.10 12.86 2.75
C PHE A 622 6.04 13.65 1.43
N HIS A 623 4.97 14.43 1.18
CA HIS A 623 4.92 15.35 0.03
C HIS A 623 6.07 16.37 0.02
N VAL A 624 6.37 17.00 1.15
CA VAL A 624 7.51 17.92 1.26
C VAL A 624 8.84 17.20 1.04
N THR A 625 8.94 15.93 1.46
CA THR A 625 10.11 15.08 1.18
C THR A 625 10.28 14.78 -0.31
N LEU A 626 9.20 14.50 -1.05
CA LEU A 626 9.26 14.35 -2.50
C LEU A 626 9.73 15.64 -3.20
N LYS A 627 9.34 16.82 -2.67
CA LYS A 627 9.83 18.12 -3.13
C LYS A 627 11.28 18.40 -2.71
N HIS A 628 11.72 17.91 -1.55
CA HIS A 628 13.11 17.99 -1.10
C HIS A 628 14.03 17.15 -2.00
N ILE A 629 13.60 15.95 -2.45
CA ILE A 629 14.34 15.15 -3.44
C ILE A 629 14.57 15.93 -4.74
N LEU A 630 13.55 16.65 -5.22
CA LEU A 630 13.68 17.51 -6.40
C LEU A 630 14.62 18.71 -6.13
N SER A 631 14.61 19.28 -4.92
CA SER A 631 15.52 20.35 -4.51
C SER A 631 16.98 19.88 -4.42
N LEU A 632 17.23 18.66 -3.91
CA LEU A 632 18.55 18.01 -3.92
C LEU A 632 19.02 17.66 -5.34
N ALA A 633 18.10 17.60 -6.31
CA ALA A 633 18.39 17.47 -7.73
C ALA A 633 18.54 18.84 -8.44
N GLY A 634 18.67 19.94 -7.69
CA GLY A 634 18.91 21.29 -8.22
C GLY A 634 17.67 22.11 -8.57
N LEU A 635 16.45 21.61 -8.37
CA LEU A 635 15.24 22.38 -8.63
C LEU A 635 14.98 23.41 -7.53
N ASN A 636 14.92 24.70 -7.88
CA ASN A 636 14.45 25.74 -6.97
C ASN A 636 12.94 25.60 -6.72
N ILE A 637 12.55 24.93 -5.64
CA ILE A 637 11.16 24.64 -5.25
C ILE A 637 10.92 24.92 -3.76
N SER A 638 9.80 25.59 -3.43
CA SER A 638 9.41 25.85 -2.04
C SER A 638 9.07 24.55 -1.31
N LEU A 639 9.80 24.23 -0.24
CA LEU A 639 9.58 23.06 0.61
C LEU A 639 8.42 23.29 1.59
N SER A 640 7.20 23.15 1.08
CA SER A 640 5.95 23.28 1.86
C SER A 640 4.82 22.46 1.24
N ALA A 641 3.85 22.01 2.04
CA ALA A 641 2.60 21.40 1.56
C ALA A 641 1.49 22.48 1.57
N PRO A 642 0.77 22.75 0.46
CA PRO A 642 -0.19 23.86 0.41
C PRO A 642 -1.34 23.79 1.43
N SER A 643 -1.73 22.60 1.89
CA SER A 643 -2.68 22.44 3.00
C SER A 643 -2.04 22.27 4.38
N CYS A 644 -0.72 22.14 4.48
CA CYS A 644 0.00 22.12 5.76
C CYS A 644 1.32 22.92 5.67
N PRO A 645 1.28 24.26 5.86
CA PRO A 645 2.46 25.10 5.78
C PRO A 645 3.51 24.86 6.89
N LEU A 646 3.13 24.16 7.97
CA LEU A 646 4.01 23.73 9.06
C LEU A 646 4.53 22.28 8.89
N CYS A 647 4.13 21.59 7.82
CA CYS A 647 4.69 20.29 7.48
C CYS A 647 5.98 20.48 6.68
N GLN A 648 6.98 19.68 7.02
CA GLN A 648 8.38 19.82 6.61
C GLN A 648 8.90 18.49 6.04
N SER A 649 10.15 18.43 5.59
CA SER A 649 10.71 17.18 5.07
C SER A 649 10.99 16.18 6.19
N LEU A 650 10.79 14.89 5.90
CA LEU A 650 11.25 13.75 6.70
C LEU A 650 12.80 13.64 6.73
N PHE A 651 13.50 14.43 5.92
CA PHE A 651 14.95 14.63 5.96
C PHE A 651 15.39 15.79 6.87
N GLU A 652 14.46 16.52 7.46
CA GLU A 652 14.67 17.57 8.48
C GLU A 652 14.11 17.05 9.82
N GLU A 653 14.68 17.42 10.98
CA GLU A 653 14.14 16.87 12.24
C GLU A 653 12.73 17.40 12.54
N ILE A 654 11.75 16.49 12.59
CA ILE A 654 10.36 16.77 12.93
C ILE A 654 10.30 17.11 14.44
N PRO A 655 9.67 18.23 14.86
CA PRO A 655 9.71 18.68 16.25
C PRO A 655 9.22 17.64 17.27
N TYR A 656 9.95 17.52 18.38
CA TYR A 656 9.61 16.62 19.49
C TYR A 656 8.26 16.93 20.15
N ASN A 657 7.89 18.21 20.20
CA ASN A 657 6.64 18.73 20.74
C ASN A 657 5.53 18.91 19.68
N ARG A 658 5.65 18.30 18.49
CA ARG A 658 4.67 18.46 17.41
C ARG A 658 3.28 17.93 17.81
N SER A 659 2.28 18.80 17.77
CA SER A 659 0.86 18.45 17.95
C SER A 659 0.21 18.01 16.62
N CYS A 660 -0.99 17.45 16.71
CA CYS A 660 -1.81 17.21 15.53
C CYS A 660 -2.19 18.49 14.75
N ASN A 661 -2.22 19.66 15.40
CA ASN A 661 -2.50 20.92 14.70
C ASN A 661 -1.31 21.32 13.79
N ASP A 662 -0.08 21.16 14.29
CA ASP A 662 1.16 21.44 13.54
C ASP A 662 1.38 20.43 12.39
N ALA A 663 0.81 19.24 12.53
CA ALA A 663 0.75 18.20 11.49
C ALA A 663 -0.47 18.33 10.55
N ASN A 664 -1.35 19.32 10.77
CA ASN A 664 -2.64 19.49 10.09
C ASN A 664 -3.51 18.20 10.05
N ILE A 665 -3.44 17.40 11.11
CA ILE A 665 -4.29 16.24 11.33
C ILE A 665 -5.52 16.73 12.10
N THR A 666 -6.71 16.65 11.49
CA THR A 666 -7.94 17.04 12.20
C THR A 666 -8.17 16.13 13.41
N GLN A 667 -8.74 16.67 14.49
CA GLN A 667 -9.00 15.96 15.76
C GLN A 667 -9.75 14.61 15.60
N HIS A 668 -10.51 14.42 14.51
CA HIS A 668 -11.17 13.14 14.21
C HIS A 668 -10.18 12.04 13.78
N TRP A 669 -9.06 12.42 13.15
CA TRP A 669 -8.02 11.53 12.65
C TRP A 669 -6.76 11.48 13.53
N CYS A 670 -6.64 12.40 14.48
CA CYS A 670 -5.54 12.50 15.43
C CYS A 670 -5.51 11.34 16.44
N THR A 671 -4.41 10.58 16.48
CA THR A 671 -4.21 9.45 17.43
C THR A 671 -3.50 9.83 18.74
N CYS A 672 -2.90 11.02 18.81
CA CYS A 672 -2.11 11.54 19.94
C CYS A 672 -2.86 11.70 21.28
N ILE A 673 -4.18 11.44 21.32
CA ILE A 673 -5.11 12.03 22.30
C ILE A 673 -5.67 10.96 23.24
N PRO A 674 -5.52 11.12 24.58
CA PRO A 674 -5.99 10.16 25.57
C PRO A 674 -7.51 10.23 25.75
N TYR A 675 -8.24 9.58 24.84
CA TYR A 675 -9.70 9.46 24.91
C TYR A 675 -10.14 8.45 25.98
N GLU A 676 -10.60 8.94 27.13
CA GLU A 676 -11.16 8.14 28.22
C GLU A 676 -12.61 7.74 27.96
N LYS A 677 -13.07 6.62 28.54
CA LYS A 677 -14.43 6.10 28.35
C LYS A 677 -15.45 6.95 29.12
N SER A 678 -16.51 7.39 28.45
CA SER A 678 -17.59 8.18 29.05
C SER A 678 -18.91 7.38 29.17
N ASP A 679 -19.83 7.84 30.02
CA ASP A 679 -21.18 7.28 30.06
C ASP A 679 -22.01 7.76 28.86
N LYS A 680 -22.53 6.79 28.11
CA LYS A 680 -23.40 6.97 26.95
C LYS A 680 -24.79 7.51 27.32
N SER A 681 -25.12 7.51 28.62
CA SER A 681 -26.37 8.01 29.18
C SER A 681 -26.29 9.47 29.63
N SER A 682 -25.09 10.07 29.66
CA SER A 682 -24.89 11.48 30.03
C SER A 682 -25.63 12.46 29.08
N PRO A 683 -26.14 13.59 29.58
CA PRO A 683 -26.79 14.62 28.75
C PRO A 683 -25.87 15.14 27.64
N GLU A 684 -24.59 15.31 27.92
CA GLU A 684 -23.60 15.93 27.05
C GLU A 684 -23.29 15.03 25.85
N VAL A 685 -23.09 13.72 26.08
CA VAL A 685 -22.92 12.73 25.00
C VAL A 685 -24.19 12.64 24.15
N LYS A 686 -25.38 12.74 24.75
CA LYS A 686 -26.65 12.73 24.01
C LYS A 686 -26.79 13.96 23.11
N GLU A 687 -26.43 15.15 23.59
CA GLU A 687 -26.42 16.38 22.78
C GLU A 687 -25.34 16.35 21.69
N ALA A 688 -24.14 15.85 21.97
CA ALA A 688 -23.09 15.66 20.96
C ALA A 688 -23.52 14.71 19.83
N VAL A 689 -24.15 13.57 20.16
CA VAL A 689 -24.70 12.62 19.16
C VAL A 689 -25.87 13.23 18.38
N LYS A 690 -26.76 13.96 19.05
CA LYS A 690 -27.88 14.68 18.43
C LYS A 690 -27.38 15.76 17.46
N PHE A 691 -26.34 16.51 17.83
CA PHE A 691 -25.67 17.48 16.98
C PHE A 691 -25.03 16.82 15.74
N ALA A 692 -24.31 15.71 15.92
CA ALA A 692 -23.74 14.96 14.80
C ALA A 692 -24.83 14.45 13.83
N ILE A 693 -25.94 13.92 14.34
CA ILE A 693 -27.09 13.48 13.52
C ILE A 693 -27.78 14.67 12.83
N GLN A 694 -27.87 15.83 13.48
CA GLN A 694 -28.37 17.05 12.84
C GLN A 694 -27.44 17.48 11.70
N ALA A 695 -26.12 17.45 11.87
CA ALA A 695 -25.17 17.78 10.83
C ALA A 695 -25.30 16.86 9.60
N ILE A 696 -25.40 15.53 9.77
CA ILE A 696 -25.64 14.60 8.64
C ILE A 696 -26.93 14.95 7.90
N ASN A 697 -28.03 15.16 8.64
CA ASN A 697 -29.33 15.49 8.03
C ASN A 697 -29.31 16.84 7.30
N ASN A 698 -28.63 17.85 7.85
CA ASN A 698 -28.49 19.16 7.24
C ASN A 698 -27.66 19.06 5.94
N GLU A 699 -26.58 18.27 5.93
CA GLU A 699 -25.78 18.07 4.72
C GLU A 699 -26.61 17.41 3.60
N LEU A 700 -27.33 16.33 3.93
CA LEU A 700 -28.25 15.64 3.01
C LEU A 700 -29.37 16.54 2.47
N GLN A 701 -29.89 17.48 3.27
CA GLN A 701 -30.92 18.45 2.86
C GLN A 701 -30.36 19.61 2.03
N SER A 702 -29.14 20.05 2.32
CA SER A 702 -28.49 21.19 1.66
C SER A 702 -28.08 20.90 0.21
N TYR A 703 -27.84 19.63 -0.12
CA TYR A 703 -27.29 19.23 -1.41
C TYR A 703 -28.28 19.46 -2.56
N LYS A 704 -27.72 19.83 -3.73
CA LYS A 704 -28.46 20.17 -4.95
C LYS A 704 -27.90 19.35 -6.10
N ILE A 705 -28.74 18.55 -6.75
CA ILE A 705 -28.40 17.89 -8.01
C ILE A 705 -28.40 18.95 -9.10
N VAL A 706 -27.24 19.19 -9.70
CA VAL A 706 -27.10 20.03 -10.89
C VAL A 706 -27.04 19.09 -12.10
N ASN A 707 -28.20 18.89 -12.73
CA ASN A 707 -28.33 18.10 -13.95
C ASN A 707 -28.25 19.02 -15.17
N THR A 708 -27.05 19.16 -15.75
CA THR A 708 -26.82 19.91 -16.99
C THR A 708 -26.98 19.00 -18.21
N SER A 709 -27.99 19.25 -19.04
CA SER A 709 -28.18 18.53 -20.30
C SER A 709 -27.28 19.11 -21.39
N ILE A 710 -26.21 18.39 -21.74
CA ILE A 710 -25.23 18.79 -22.77
C ILE A 710 -25.91 19.03 -24.13
N LEU A 711 -26.96 18.27 -24.46
CA LEU A 711 -27.68 18.38 -25.73
C LEU A 711 -28.51 19.68 -25.87
N ASN A 712 -28.93 20.29 -24.75
CA ASN A 712 -29.91 21.37 -24.76
C ASN A 712 -29.44 22.66 -24.03
N ASN A 713 -28.24 22.66 -23.43
CA ASN A 713 -27.75 23.69 -22.50
C ASN A 713 -28.66 24.00 -21.28
N VAL A 714 -29.71 23.21 -21.06
CA VAL A 714 -30.60 23.36 -19.90
C VAL A 714 -29.92 22.80 -18.64
N THR A 715 -29.66 23.67 -17.68
CA THR A 715 -29.23 23.27 -16.33
C THR A 715 -30.44 23.16 -15.41
N THR A 716 -30.85 21.93 -15.10
CA THR A 716 -31.90 21.67 -14.11
C THR A 716 -31.29 21.49 -12.72
N VAL A 717 -31.61 22.40 -11.80
CA VAL A 717 -31.23 22.28 -10.38
C VAL A 717 -32.39 21.61 -9.65
N THR A 718 -32.21 20.35 -9.24
CA THR A 718 -33.17 19.64 -8.38
C THR A 718 -32.58 19.51 -6.98
N THR A 719 -33.28 20.05 -5.98
CA THR A 719 -32.92 19.89 -4.57
C THR A 719 -33.15 18.44 -4.12
N LEU A 720 -32.35 17.95 -3.16
CA LEU A 720 -32.49 16.57 -2.67
C LEU A 720 -33.64 16.19 -1.69
N PRO A 721 -34.44 17.10 -1.07
CA PRO A 721 -35.21 16.81 0.16
C PRO A 721 -35.98 15.49 0.26
N ASN A 722 -36.45 14.92 -0.85
CA ASN A 722 -37.30 13.73 -0.86
C ASN A 722 -36.53 12.42 -1.15
N LYS A 723 -35.26 12.47 -1.60
CA LYS A 723 -34.49 11.26 -1.99
C LYS A 723 -33.89 10.50 -0.81
N CYS A 724 -33.37 11.19 0.21
CA CYS A 724 -32.76 10.58 1.38
C CYS A 724 -33.68 10.72 2.59
N SER A 725 -33.91 9.63 3.31
CA SER A 725 -34.73 9.62 4.52
C SER A 725 -34.03 10.31 5.69
N LYS A 726 -34.77 11.14 6.45
CA LYS A 726 -34.26 11.82 7.64
C LYS A 726 -33.85 10.82 8.71
N LEU A 727 -32.57 10.82 9.06
CA LEU A 727 -31.97 9.90 10.03
C LEU A 727 -32.30 10.31 11.47
N LYS A 728 -32.55 9.32 12.33
CA LYS A 728 -32.81 9.47 13.77
C LYS A 728 -31.90 8.52 14.56
N LEU A 729 -31.55 8.89 15.80
CA LEU A 729 -30.78 8.01 16.69
C LEU A 729 -31.55 6.71 16.97
N LYS A 730 -30.86 5.57 16.89
CA LYS A 730 -31.36 4.25 17.31
C LYS A 730 -30.67 3.77 18.59
N LYS A 731 -29.33 3.81 18.65
CA LYS A 731 -28.55 3.51 19.88
C LYS A 731 -27.22 4.28 19.88
N ILE A 732 -26.66 4.52 21.07
CA ILE A 732 -25.26 4.95 21.23
C ILE A 732 -24.43 3.71 21.56
N SER A 733 -23.52 3.34 20.65
CA SER A 733 -22.65 2.16 20.76
C SER A 733 -21.49 2.43 21.73
N SER A 734 -20.78 3.53 21.52
CA SER A 734 -19.61 3.94 22.32
C SER A 734 -19.57 5.45 22.51
N ALA A 735 -18.94 5.90 23.60
CA ALA A 735 -18.65 7.30 23.86
C ALA A 735 -17.32 7.41 24.61
N LYS A 736 -16.46 8.30 24.17
CA LYS A 736 -15.21 8.68 24.83
C LYS A 736 -15.10 10.19 24.93
N ILE A 737 -14.40 10.68 25.94
CA ILE A 737 -14.10 12.09 26.15
C ILE A 737 -12.59 12.32 26.24
N ALA A 738 -12.15 13.49 25.79
CA ALA A 738 -10.85 14.05 26.11
C ALA A 738 -11.03 15.53 26.46
N GLN A 739 -10.47 15.96 27.59
CA GLN A 739 -10.44 17.37 27.98
C GLN A 739 -9.04 17.93 27.70
N ILE A 740 -8.97 19.06 26.99
CA ILE A 740 -7.72 19.80 26.79
C ILE A 740 -7.80 21.06 27.65
N SER A 741 -7.00 21.09 28.71
CA SER A 741 -7.12 22.03 29.83
C SER A 741 -6.66 23.45 29.52
N SER A 742 -5.94 23.69 28.43
CA SER A 742 -5.52 25.03 27.99
C SER A 742 -6.70 25.90 27.56
N ASP A 743 -7.75 25.30 26.99
CA ASP A 743 -8.79 26.01 26.23
C ASP A 743 -10.20 25.92 26.85
N ASN A 744 -10.37 25.20 27.97
CA ASN A 744 -11.67 24.69 28.44
C ASN A 744 -12.45 23.99 27.30
N VAL A 745 -11.79 23.07 26.59
CA VAL A 745 -12.40 22.31 25.49
C VAL A 745 -12.56 20.84 25.86
N THR A 746 -13.77 20.32 25.67
CA THR A 746 -14.06 18.88 25.74
C THR A 746 -14.32 18.35 24.34
N TYR A 747 -13.72 17.21 24.00
CA TYR A 747 -13.94 16.51 22.74
C TYR A 747 -14.67 15.19 23.00
N TYR A 748 -15.85 15.04 22.38
CA TYR A 748 -16.66 13.83 22.44
C TYR A 748 -16.43 13.00 21.18
N LEU A 749 -15.75 11.86 21.33
CA LEU A 749 -15.63 10.83 20.28
C LEU A 749 -16.76 9.81 20.48
N VAL A 750 -17.77 9.86 19.62
CA VAL A 750 -19.02 9.12 19.77
C VAL A 750 -19.28 8.19 18.60
N VAL A 751 -19.71 6.96 18.90
CA VAL A 751 -20.13 5.96 17.91
C VAL A 751 -21.60 5.63 18.15
N PHE A 752 -22.44 5.82 17.13
CA PHE A 752 -23.90 5.69 17.22
C PHE A 752 -24.50 5.00 15.99
N GLU A 753 -25.61 4.28 16.19
CA GLU A 753 -26.41 3.69 15.12
C GLU A 753 -27.65 4.56 14.86
N VAL A 754 -28.05 4.72 13.59
CA VAL A 754 -29.25 5.44 13.18
C VAL A 754 -30.33 4.55 12.54
N TYR A 755 -31.55 5.07 12.52
CA TYR A 755 -32.67 4.55 11.74
C TYR A 755 -33.22 5.66 10.80
N PRO A 756 -33.63 5.34 9.55
CA PRO A 756 -33.57 4.03 8.89
C PRO A 756 -32.14 3.62 8.47
N GLY A 757 -32.01 2.47 7.83
CA GLY A 757 -30.75 1.98 7.25
C GLY A 757 -29.80 1.23 8.20
N GLY A 758 -29.87 1.46 9.51
CA GLY A 758 -28.96 0.81 10.48
C GLY A 758 -27.52 1.29 10.32
N GLY A 759 -27.32 2.54 9.90
CA GLY A 759 -25.99 3.10 9.68
C GLY A 759 -25.28 3.33 11.01
N GLU A 760 -24.08 2.76 11.16
CA GLU A 760 -23.21 3.04 12.29
C GLU A 760 -22.20 4.12 11.91
N PHE A 761 -22.17 5.20 12.70
CA PHE A 761 -21.38 6.39 12.45
C PHE A 761 -20.45 6.69 13.63
N GLU A 762 -19.25 7.15 13.33
CA GLU A 762 -18.30 7.74 14.27
C GLU A 762 -18.16 9.24 13.98
N ALA A 763 -18.28 10.06 15.02
CA ALA A 763 -18.08 11.50 14.94
C ALA A 763 -17.23 11.99 16.12
N THR A 764 -16.39 13.00 15.86
CA THR A 764 -15.70 13.75 16.91
C THR A 764 -16.30 15.16 16.98
N VAL A 765 -16.83 15.49 18.16
CA VAL A 765 -17.54 16.76 18.41
C VAL A 765 -16.76 17.55 19.46
N LYS A 766 -16.27 18.72 19.09
CA LYS A 766 -15.70 19.72 20.00
C LYS A 766 -16.83 20.44 20.71
N TYR A 767 -16.68 20.65 22.02
CA TYR A 767 -17.53 21.51 22.82
C TYR A 767 -16.67 22.56 23.54
N ASN A 768 -17.15 23.80 23.51
CA ASN A 768 -16.65 24.91 24.30
C ASN A 768 -17.84 25.82 24.63
N GLU A 769 -17.88 26.39 25.84
CA GLU A 769 -19.02 27.21 26.31
C GLU A 769 -19.35 28.39 25.38
N LYS A 770 -18.33 28.99 24.74
CA LYS A 770 -18.48 30.17 23.87
C LYS A 770 -18.98 29.83 22.46
N THR A 771 -18.59 28.67 21.93
CA THR A 771 -18.87 28.28 20.54
C THR A 771 -19.88 27.14 20.40
N ASN A 772 -20.33 26.56 21.53
CA ASN A 772 -21.16 25.38 21.60
C ASN A 772 -20.50 24.18 20.85
N HIS A 773 -21.32 23.23 20.37
CA HIS A 773 -20.86 22.04 19.65
C HIS A 773 -20.36 22.35 18.22
N GLN A 774 -19.26 21.73 17.82
CA GLN A 774 -18.67 21.82 16.47
C GLN A 774 -18.15 20.45 16.01
N LEU A 775 -18.29 20.10 14.73
CA LEU A 775 -17.63 18.92 14.16
C LEU A 775 -16.15 19.22 13.90
N THR A 776 -15.27 18.28 14.22
CA THR A 776 -13.81 18.45 14.06
C THR A 776 -13.22 17.64 12.90
N GLY A 777 -14.02 17.35 11.88
CA GLY A 777 -13.70 16.46 10.77
C GLY A 777 -14.95 16.01 10.03
N SER A 778 -14.79 15.12 9.04
CA SER A 778 -15.95 14.44 8.42
C SER A 778 -16.51 13.37 9.36
N ILE A 779 -17.78 12.98 9.17
CA ILE A 779 -18.38 11.89 9.94
C ILE A 779 -18.08 10.56 9.22
N SER A 780 -17.54 9.60 9.95
CA SER A 780 -17.12 8.30 9.41
C SER A 780 -18.25 7.29 9.50
N ARG A 781 -18.45 6.49 8.44
CA ARG A 781 -19.45 5.40 8.38
C ARG A 781 -18.71 4.09 8.63
N LEU A 782 -19.01 3.39 9.72
CA LEU A 782 -18.25 2.20 10.15
C LEU A 782 -18.74 0.88 9.53
N ASN A 783 -20.00 0.83 9.08
CA ASN A 783 -20.59 -0.36 8.44
C ASN A 783 -20.95 -0.14 6.98
N ALA A 784 -20.79 -1.18 6.17
CA ALA A 784 -21.06 -1.13 4.73
C ALA A 784 -22.53 -0.73 4.45
N TYR A 785 -22.72 0.21 3.54
CA TYR A 785 -24.04 0.72 3.14
C TYR A 785 -24.57 0.09 1.85
N GLY A 786 -23.70 -0.46 1.00
CA GLY A 786 -24.10 -1.10 -0.26
C GLY A 786 -25.01 -0.19 -1.10
N THR A 787 -26.17 -0.71 -1.49
CA THR A 787 -27.16 0.01 -2.32
C THR A 787 -28.01 1.04 -1.55
N GLN A 788 -27.84 1.19 -0.23
CA GLN A 788 -28.66 2.11 0.59
C GLN A 788 -28.63 3.57 0.10
N GLY A 789 -27.54 4.00 -0.55
CA GLY A 789 -27.34 5.37 -1.03
C GLY A 789 -27.45 5.58 -2.54
N ASP A 790 -27.88 4.58 -3.33
CA ASP A 790 -27.80 4.62 -4.81
C ASP A 790 -28.63 5.71 -5.51
N CYS A 791 -29.52 6.40 -4.80
CA CYS A 791 -30.23 7.57 -5.29
C CYS A 791 -29.34 8.85 -5.34
N VAL A 792 -28.11 8.78 -4.83
CA VAL A 792 -27.10 9.86 -4.73
C VAL A 792 -25.79 9.45 -5.41
N ASN A 793 -25.26 10.32 -6.28
CA ASN A 793 -24.03 10.11 -7.06
C ASN A 793 -22.80 10.86 -6.47
N ASP A 794 -22.94 11.42 -5.27
CA ASP A 794 -21.86 12.09 -4.53
C ASP A 794 -21.26 11.14 -3.48
N ASP A 795 -19.93 11.03 -3.47
CA ASP A 795 -19.20 10.02 -2.68
C ASP A 795 -19.33 10.27 -1.18
N LYS A 796 -19.31 11.55 -0.78
CA LYS A 796 -19.36 11.97 0.62
C LYS A 796 -20.74 11.77 1.21
N LEU A 797 -21.78 12.07 0.43
CA LEU A 797 -23.18 11.95 0.84
C LEU A 797 -23.73 10.52 0.69
N LYS A 798 -23.17 9.70 -0.21
CA LYS A 798 -23.62 8.31 -0.42
C LYS A 798 -23.42 7.41 0.81
N LYS A 799 -22.39 7.67 1.64
CA LYS A 799 -22.21 6.98 2.94
C LYS A 799 -23.24 7.39 4.00
N TYR A 800 -23.87 8.56 3.85
CA TYR A 800 -24.89 9.10 4.76
C TYR A 800 -26.33 8.75 4.33
N CYS A 801 -26.62 8.76 3.03
CA CYS A 801 -27.98 8.61 2.52
C CYS A 801 -28.54 7.19 2.75
N TYR A 802 -29.76 7.11 3.28
CA TYR A 802 -30.65 5.97 3.10
C TYR A 802 -31.77 6.39 2.15
N CYS A 803 -31.87 5.77 0.98
CA CYS A 803 -32.83 6.16 -0.03
C CYS A 803 -34.27 5.89 0.41
N SER A 804 -35.09 6.94 0.32
CA SER A 804 -36.54 6.85 0.52
C SER A 804 -37.15 5.90 -0.49
N LYS A 805 -38.13 5.10 -0.06
CA LYS A 805 -38.99 4.35 -0.99
C LYS A 805 -39.97 5.33 -1.64
N ASN A 806 -40.01 5.32 -2.97
CA ASN A 806 -41.14 5.86 -3.74
C ASN A 806 -42.37 4.95 -3.59
#